data_AF-A0A8B6FEA9-F1
#
_entry.id   AF-A0A8B6FEA9-F1
#
_cell.length_a   1.000
_cell.length_b   1.000
_cell.length_c   1.000
_cell.angle_alpha   90.00
_cell.angle_beta   90.00
_cell.angle_gamma   90.00
#
_symmetry.space_group_name_H-M   'P 1'
#
loop_
_entity.id
_entity.type
_entity.pdbx_description
1 polymer ?
#
loop_
_entity_poly.entity_id
_entity_poly.type
_entity_poly.pdbx_seq_one_letter_code
_entity_poly.pdbx_strand_id
1 'polypeptide(L)'
;MHGQSGLELAVIRKDANAVRLFCKLGAEAALQDWVWTMGDTSMLAKKEKWVLDLLVLQSSRYPGYKYGAISFKVLQVQPGTDDIKIGSLGISMQPYNILNSFYLYCGKMHPEYSNARDLLQQHESLFSDVVELIVWGKKPNSLKLQITVPGIPSCSERLSLFSMDGSVNGTIDGFDKIETDDPDVSNYTNVSLTITFGKKDTVMFAIITTEVPETFTVTDDAVCIQPVMEPDAKIDIPQGTFEGLGHLQVNVSETKALIIDEKDVDEPLLITNVLDLTMSDGKQPKKTVKMQMPVHTQTDTDVIILGCHKEYPEEDDDWEIIETDNQKKFVAFDVNHFSFYVAGSRRYSEKAVKLATQAIKKERKIELFAMVKFETDRVFTLIIECILKTSGRKRRKQWKANGFETQSVEYFDCIVPVYQQFKITFSGDLPIQEGTEGDKIIIFNPNKKKNHRTFNLIDHYKLPTGEVTFDSHKLPSGDVRIDKIIEVDTKSNEKVDPNKVPEVTPKSGICSCCPWSKTTAIKNELVEEEQKPQTEYLTTLPIAVKITEVEIPEELLRETKLDPNDPECPIRCTVLRYASLKKLGDNLTEQECFRLGVNLNMSVDILNGLMKEANFKEHMFQKWRPKRPYESLVESLKKALERIDRQDIGSMVQEAFDNEAEFRFQSV
;
A
#
# COMPACT_ATOMS: atom_id res chain seq x y z
N MET A 1 -5.33 24.11 -32.93
CA MET A 1 -5.13 22.69 -32.58
C MET A 1 -4.01 22.63 -31.56
N HIS A 2 -4.33 22.42 -30.28
CA HIS A 2 -3.31 22.20 -29.26
C HIS A 2 -3.08 20.70 -29.16
N GLY A 3 -1.92 20.24 -29.64
CA GLY A 3 -1.50 18.85 -29.43
C GLY A 3 -1.32 18.58 -27.93
N GLN A 4 -1.66 17.38 -27.50
CA GLN A 4 -1.37 16.94 -26.13
C GLN A 4 0.13 17.05 -25.85
N SER A 5 0.47 17.59 -24.69
CA SER A 5 1.85 17.70 -24.22
C SER A 5 2.48 16.31 -24.02
N GLY A 6 3.82 16.25 -24.00
CA GLY A 6 4.53 14.97 -23.80
C GLY A 6 4.21 14.37 -22.44
N LEU A 7 4.10 15.23 -21.42
CA LEU A 7 3.67 14.85 -20.09
C LEU A 7 2.24 14.31 -20.05
N GLU A 8 1.28 14.95 -20.73
CA GLU A 8 -0.09 14.43 -20.84
C GLU A 8 -0.10 13.04 -21.48
N LEU A 9 0.64 12.84 -22.58
CA LEU A 9 0.76 11.55 -23.25
C LEU A 9 1.41 10.48 -22.35
N ALA A 10 2.39 10.85 -21.54
CA ALA A 10 3.02 9.93 -20.59
C ALA A 10 2.06 9.49 -19.48
N VAL A 11 1.27 10.42 -18.93
CA VAL A 11 0.25 10.09 -17.93
C VAL A 11 -0.86 9.24 -18.54
N ILE A 12 -1.33 9.59 -19.76
CA ILE A 12 -2.29 8.79 -20.53
C ILE A 12 -1.82 7.34 -20.68
N ARG A 13 -0.53 7.16 -21.02
CA ARG A 13 0.08 5.84 -21.23
C ARG A 13 0.48 5.13 -19.93
N LYS A 14 0.29 5.77 -18.77
CA LYS A 14 0.71 5.26 -17.46
C LYS A 14 2.21 4.93 -17.39
N ASP A 15 3.02 5.63 -18.18
CA ASP A 15 4.46 5.45 -18.20
C ASP A 15 5.10 6.33 -17.13
N ALA A 16 5.30 5.77 -15.95
CA ALA A 16 5.88 6.50 -14.82
C ALA A 16 7.31 6.98 -15.09
N ASN A 17 8.09 6.26 -15.91
CA ASN A 17 9.43 6.71 -16.27
C ASN A 17 9.38 7.92 -17.18
N ALA A 18 8.47 7.94 -18.14
CA ALA A 18 8.24 9.10 -19.00
C ALA A 18 7.67 10.27 -18.19
N VAL A 19 6.69 10.06 -17.31
CA VAL A 19 6.17 11.11 -16.42
C VAL A 19 7.28 11.69 -15.56
N ARG A 20 8.06 10.83 -14.88
CA ARG A 20 9.23 11.23 -14.09
C ARG A 20 10.20 12.04 -14.93
N LEU A 21 10.51 11.61 -16.16
CA LEU A 21 11.40 12.32 -17.07
C LEU A 21 10.85 13.72 -17.35
N PHE A 22 9.58 13.83 -17.74
CA PHE A 22 8.94 15.12 -18.04
C PHE A 22 8.77 16.04 -16.83
N CYS A 23 8.66 15.50 -15.60
CA CYS A 23 8.68 16.29 -14.37
C CYS A 23 10.05 16.93 -14.08
N LYS A 24 11.14 16.48 -14.73
CA LYS A 24 12.46 17.09 -14.58
C LYS A 24 12.55 18.37 -15.40
N LEU A 25 13.16 19.40 -14.82
CA LEU A 25 13.42 20.66 -15.52
C LEU A 25 14.28 20.40 -16.78
N GLY A 26 13.78 20.84 -17.94
CA GLY A 26 14.44 20.72 -19.25
C GLY A 26 14.03 19.52 -20.12
N ALA A 27 13.23 18.58 -19.60
CA ALA A 27 12.77 17.42 -20.38
C ALA A 27 11.58 17.70 -21.31
N GLU A 28 10.75 18.69 -20.97
CA GLU A 28 9.66 19.15 -21.83
C GLU A 28 10.06 20.48 -22.48
N ALA A 29 9.79 20.66 -23.78
CA ALA A 29 10.20 21.86 -24.52
C ALA A 29 9.66 23.16 -23.90
N ALA A 30 8.45 23.14 -23.32
CA ALA A 30 7.88 24.27 -22.58
C ALA A 30 8.61 24.56 -21.24
N LEU A 31 9.41 23.62 -20.75
CA LEU A 31 10.21 23.73 -19.53
C LEU A 31 11.69 24.06 -19.81
N GLN A 32 12.12 24.09 -21.08
CA GLN A 32 13.51 24.33 -21.50
C GLN A 32 13.94 25.81 -21.51
N ASP A 33 13.06 26.76 -21.22
CA ASP A 33 13.41 28.18 -21.27
C ASP A 33 14.32 28.59 -20.09
N TRP A 34 15.64 28.45 -20.19
CA TRP A 34 16.61 28.66 -19.09
C TRP A 34 16.61 30.06 -18.43
N VAL A 35 15.83 31.03 -18.95
CA VAL A 35 15.72 32.40 -18.40
C VAL A 35 15.29 32.42 -16.92
N TRP A 36 14.64 31.37 -16.41
CA TRP A 36 14.23 31.24 -14.99
C TRP A 36 15.37 30.93 -14.01
N THR A 37 16.54 30.50 -14.47
CA THR A 37 17.73 30.32 -13.61
C THR A 37 18.31 31.65 -13.10
N MET A 38 17.78 32.78 -13.58
CA MET A 38 18.27 34.13 -13.30
C MET A 38 17.49 34.87 -12.18
N GLY A 39 16.73 34.17 -11.33
CA GLY A 39 16.42 34.70 -9.98
C GLY A 39 14.94 34.84 -9.54
N ASP A 40 13.95 34.38 -10.32
CA ASP A 40 12.53 34.46 -9.90
C ASP A 40 11.99 33.11 -9.38
N THR A 41 11.94 32.96 -8.06
CA THR A 41 11.40 31.78 -7.37
C THR A 41 9.89 31.61 -7.55
N SER A 42 9.14 32.67 -7.87
CA SER A 42 7.69 32.62 -8.05
C SER A 42 7.28 31.80 -9.28
N MET A 43 8.13 31.78 -10.30
CA MET A 43 7.89 31.03 -11.54
C MET A 43 8.15 29.52 -11.38
N LEU A 44 9.10 29.13 -10.53
CA LEU A 44 9.34 27.72 -10.17
C LEU A 44 8.14 27.14 -9.42
N ALA A 45 7.62 27.86 -8.43
CA ALA A 45 6.45 27.45 -7.67
C ALA A 45 5.19 27.32 -8.54
N LYS A 46 4.96 28.26 -9.47
CA LYS A 46 3.85 28.18 -10.44
C LYS A 46 3.95 26.94 -11.34
N LYS A 47 5.15 26.58 -11.78
CA LYS A 47 5.39 25.41 -12.64
C LYS A 47 5.22 24.10 -11.87
N GLU A 48 5.78 24.00 -10.67
CA GLU A 48 5.55 22.86 -9.78
C GLU A 48 4.04 22.64 -9.58
N LYS A 49 3.32 23.71 -9.24
CA LYS A 49 1.86 23.67 -9.09
C LYS A 49 1.18 23.22 -10.39
N TRP A 50 1.56 23.75 -11.54
CA TRP A 50 0.98 23.35 -12.83
C TRP A 50 1.18 21.86 -13.14
N VAL A 51 2.38 21.32 -12.93
CA VAL A 51 2.66 19.89 -13.13
C VAL A 51 1.85 19.05 -12.14
N LEU A 52 1.79 19.44 -10.87
CA LEU A 52 1.00 18.74 -9.86
C LEU A 52 -0.49 18.77 -10.19
N ASP A 53 -1.05 19.92 -10.55
CA ASP A 53 -2.44 20.09 -10.97
C ASP A 53 -2.75 19.23 -12.20
N LEU A 54 -1.83 19.14 -13.16
CA LEU A 54 -1.96 18.26 -14.31
C LEU A 54 -1.93 16.78 -13.89
N LEU A 55 -1.02 16.38 -12.99
CA LEU A 55 -0.99 15.02 -12.46
C LEU A 55 -2.27 14.68 -11.70
N VAL A 56 -2.81 15.60 -10.88
CA VAL A 56 -4.14 15.43 -10.23
C VAL A 56 -5.20 15.23 -11.29
N LEU A 57 -5.30 16.17 -12.25
CA LEU A 57 -6.35 16.18 -13.26
C LEU A 57 -6.32 14.91 -14.11
N GLN A 58 -5.14 14.53 -14.59
CA GLN A 58 -4.98 13.37 -15.47
C GLN A 58 -5.06 12.05 -14.68
N SER A 59 -4.54 11.96 -13.45
CA SER A 59 -4.72 10.76 -12.60
C SER A 59 -6.19 10.45 -12.32
N SER A 60 -7.03 11.48 -12.17
CA SER A 60 -8.47 11.32 -11.99
C SER A 60 -9.19 10.80 -13.26
N ARG A 61 -8.57 10.99 -14.44
CA ARG A 61 -9.07 10.54 -15.74
C ARG A 61 -8.59 9.13 -16.14
N TYR A 62 -7.48 8.65 -15.58
CA TYR A 62 -6.85 7.38 -15.98
C TYR A 62 -6.84 6.35 -14.83
N PRO A 63 -7.74 5.36 -14.86
CA PRO A 63 -7.88 4.35 -13.80
C PRO A 63 -6.57 3.59 -13.57
N GLY A 64 -6.06 3.56 -12.33
CA GLY A 64 -4.82 2.82 -11.97
C GLY A 64 -3.54 3.65 -11.96
N TYR A 65 -3.53 4.88 -12.47
CA TYR A 65 -2.45 5.84 -12.20
C TYR A 65 -2.70 6.49 -10.83
N LYS A 66 -1.86 6.19 -9.84
CA LYS A 66 -2.05 6.69 -8.46
C LYS A 66 -1.51 8.12 -8.33
N TYR A 67 -2.39 9.07 -8.05
CA TYR A 67 -1.98 10.41 -7.61
C TYR A 67 -1.04 10.32 -6.40
N GLY A 68 0.08 11.03 -6.44
CA GLY A 68 1.13 11.00 -5.41
C GLY A 68 2.17 9.89 -5.55
N ALA A 69 2.03 8.96 -6.52
CA ALA A 69 3.04 7.92 -6.77
C ALA A 69 4.38 8.47 -7.23
N ILE A 70 4.37 9.63 -7.91
CA ILE A 70 5.54 10.44 -8.19
C ILE A 70 5.27 11.80 -7.55
N SER A 71 6.13 12.20 -6.63
CA SER A 71 6.10 13.50 -5.98
C SER A 71 7.47 14.14 -6.14
N PHE A 72 7.54 15.46 -6.34
CA PHE A 72 8.81 16.14 -6.47
C PHE A 72 8.74 17.56 -5.93
N LYS A 73 9.92 18.12 -5.64
CA LYS A 73 10.12 19.50 -5.25
C LYS A 73 11.36 20.04 -5.95
N VAL A 74 11.27 21.29 -6.42
CA VAL A 74 12.44 22.04 -6.87
C VAL A 74 12.72 23.17 -5.90
N LEU A 75 13.97 23.31 -5.50
CA LEU A 75 14.42 24.29 -4.52
C LEU A 75 15.63 25.04 -5.04
N GLN A 76 15.67 26.34 -4.79
CA GLN A 76 16.92 27.11 -4.90
C GLN A 76 17.61 27.06 -3.54
N VAL A 77 18.84 26.57 -3.50
CA VAL A 77 19.65 26.49 -2.29
C VAL A 77 20.73 27.56 -2.36
N GLN A 78 20.79 28.43 -1.36
CA GLN A 78 21.73 29.55 -1.28
C GLN A 78 22.82 29.30 -0.22
N PRO A 79 24.00 29.93 -0.33
CA PRO A 79 25.01 29.89 0.74
C PRO A 79 24.41 30.30 2.10
N GLY A 80 24.73 29.55 3.16
CA GLY A 80 24.20 29.80 4.50
C GLY A 80 22.76 29.33 4.74
N THR A 81 22.16 28.55 3.83
CA THR A 81 20.88 27.90 4.10
C THR A 81 21.07 26.77 5.11
N ASP A 82 20.34 26.83 6.22
CA ASP A 82 20.28 25.78 7.26
C ASP A 82 19.36 24.62 6.81
N ASP A 83 18.70 23.95 7.76
CA ASP A 83 17.79 22.83 7.55
C ASP A 83 16.65 23.16 6.58
N ILE A 84 16.63 22.48 5.44
CA ILE A 84 15.52 22.54 4.49
C ILE A 84 14.59 21.36 4.74
N LYS A 85 13.34 21.65 5.13
CA LYS A 85 12.30 20.62 5.30
C LYS A 85 11.37 20.59 4.08
N ILE A 86 11.38 19.45 3.38
CA ILE A 86 10.48 19.15 2.26
C ILE A 86 9.36 18.24 2.79
N GLY A 87 8.45 18.84 3.56
CA GLY A 87 7.38 18.10 4.24
C GLY A 87 6.51 17.25 3.30
N SER A 88 6.27 17.73 2.07
CA SER A 88 5.51 17.00 1.04
C SER A 88 6.16 15.68 0.61
N LEU A 89 7.48 15.54 0.76
CA LEU A 89 8.21 14.31 0.42
C LEU A 89 8.61 13.49 1.65
N GLY A 90 8.47 14.06 2.86
CA GLY A 90 9.01 13.49 4.09
C GLY A 90 10.54 13.46 4.09
N ILE A 91 11.18 14.50 3.54
CA ILE A 91 12.64 14.62 3.44
C ILE A 91 13.06 15.92 4.12
N SER A 92 14.05 15.88 4.99
CA SER A 92 14.81 17.05 5.42
C SER A 92 16.23 16.97 4.90
N MET A 93 16.86 18.12 4.71
CA MET A 93 18.19 18.22 4.13
C MET A 93 19.01 19.26 4.85
N GLN A 94 20.26 18.89 5.13
CA GLN A 94 21.31 19.77 5.61
C GLN A 94 22.43 19.83 4.58
N PRO A 95 22.45 20.85 3.73
CA PRO A 95 23.51 21.01 2.77
C PRO A 95 24.77 21.57 3.46
N TYR A 96 25.90 20.86 3.35
CA TYR A 96 27.15 21.23 4.01
C TYR A 96 28.09 21.98 3.05
N ASN A 97 28.76 23.03 3.53
CA ASN A 97 29.76 23.81 2.77
C ASN A 97 29.28 24.34 1.41
N ILE A 98 28.08 24.94 1.35
CA ILE A 98 27.58 25.56 0.12
C ILE A 98 28.31 26.89 -0.14
N LEU A 99 29.19 26.89 -1.13
CA LEU A 99 29.91 28.10 -1.54
C LEU A 99 29.17 28.91 -2.61
N ASN A 100 28.23 28.29 -3.33
CA ASN A 100 27.54 28.89 -4.48
C ASN A 100 26.09 28.41 -4.50
N SER A 101 25.18 29.27 -4.97
CA SER A 101 23.79 28.88 -5.13
C SER A 101 23.63 27.80 -6.20
N PHE A 102 22.74 26.85 -5.97
CA PHE A 102 22.38 25.80 -6.92
C PHE A 102 20.89 25.50 -6.85
N TYR A 103 20.36 24.81 -7.86
CA TYR A 103 19.00 24.31 -7.83
C TYR A 103 19.02 22.80 -7.58
N LEU A 104 18.16 22.35 -6.68
CA LEU A 104 17.97 20.94 -6.36
C LEU A 104 16.57 20.52 -6.78
N TYR A 105 16.49 19.52 -7.64
CA TYR A 105 15.29 18.70 -7.78
C TYR A 105 15.41 17.50 -6.85
N CYS A 106 14.36 17.30 -6.07
CA CYS A 106 14.18 16.14 -5.22
C CYS A 106 12.88 15.46 -5.63
N GLY A 107 12.97 14.24 -6.15
CA GLY A 107 11.86 13.41 -6.54
C GLY A 107 11.76 12.17 -5.65
N LYS A 108 10.53 11.73 -5.39
CA LYS A 108 10.20 10.49 -4.70
C LYS A 108 9.23 9.71 -5.57
N MET A 109 9.55 8.46 -5.85
CA MET A 109 8.78 7.57 -6.71
C MET A 109 8.50 6.27 -5.99
N HIS A 110 7.22 5.90 -5.96
CA HIS A 110 6.81 4.63 -5.40
C HIS A 110 7.47 3.46 -6.13
N PRO A 111 7.91 2.40 -5.42
CA PRO A 111 8.65 1.29 -6.01
C PRO A 111 7.96 0.56 -7.16
N GLU A 112 6.62 0.48 -7.11
CA GLU A 112 5.79 -0.18 -8.13
C GLU A 112 5.83 0.52 -9.49
N TYR A 113 6.42 1.71 -9.55
CA TYR A 113 6.65 2.50 -10.76
C TYR A 113 8.14 2.61 -11.12
N SER A 114 8.96 1.74 -10.53
CA SER A 114 10.42 1.66 -10.74
C SER A 114 10.83 0.22 -11.02
N ASN A 115 12.01 0.03 -11.60
CA ASN A 115 12.67 -1.27 -11.72
C ASN A 115 13.52 -1.63 -10.48
N ALA A 116 13.32 -0.96 -9.33
CA ALA A 116 14.18 -1.15 -8.16
C ALA A 116 14.21 -2.60 -7.69
N ARG A 117 13.03 -3.25 -7.67
CA ARG A 117 12.86 -4.62 -7.19
C ARG A 117 13.58 -5.65 -8.05
N ASP A 118 13.54 -5.47 -9.36
CA ASP A 118 14.17 -6.39 -10.32
C ASP A 118 15.71 -6.37 -10.22
N LEU A 119 16.26 -5.36 -9.55
CA LEU A 119 17.69 -5.19 -9.37
C LEU A 119 18.18 -5.62 -7.97
N LEU A 120 17.28 -5.98 -7.05
CA LEU A 120 17.64 -6.44 -5.71
C LEU A 120 18.12 -7.89 -5.72
N GLN A 121 19.04 -8.20 -4.81
CA GLN A 121 19.45 -9.58 -4.54
C GLN A 121 18.38 -10.32 -3.72
N GLN A 122 18.39 -11.66 -3.74
CA GLN A 122 17.37 -12.50 -3.07
C GLN A 122 17.21 -12.22 -1.55
N HIS A 123 18.25 -11.73 -0.88
CA HIS A 123 18.23 -11.42 0.55
C HIS A 123 18.02 -9.92 0.85
N GLU A 124 17.85 -9.10 -0.19
CA GLU A 124 17.61 -7.67 -0.07
C GLU A 124 16.13 -7.37 -0.21
N SER A 125 15.63 -6.44 0.60
CA SER A 125 14.23 -6.05 0.61
C SER A 125 14.09 -4.55 0.54
N LEU A 126 13.18 -4.05 -0.30
CA LEU A 126 12.99 -2.62 -0.46
C LEU A 126 12.24 -2.02 0.74
N PHE A 127 12.88 -1.08 1.43
CA PHE A 127 12.35 -0.43 2.64
C PHE A 127 11.73 0.94 2.35
N SER A 128 12.29 1.74 1.44
CA SER A 128 11.75 3.05 1.08
C SER A 128 11.21 3.16 -0.35
N ASP A 129 10.59 4.30 -0.65
CA ASP A 129 10.40 4.77 -2.03
C ASP A 129 11.76 5.08 -2.68
N VAL A 130 11.79 5.10 -4.02
CA VAL A 130 12.97 5.50 -4.78
C VAL A 130 13.10 7.02 -4.73
N VAL A 131 14.26 7.51 -4.32
CA VAL A 131 14.58 8.92 -4.23
C VAL A 131 15.54 9.29 -5.37
N GLU A 132 15.21 10.39 -6.04
CA GLU A 132 16.02 10.96 -7.10
C GLU A 132 16.42 12.39 -6.73
N LEU A 133 17.71 12.67 -6.81
CA LEU A 133 18.28 14.00 -6.60
C LEU A 133 18.97 14.44 -7.88
N ILE A 134 18.66 15.65 -8.35
CA ILE A 134 19.33 16.28 -9.48
C ILE A 134 19.78 17.66 -9.05
N VAL A 135 21.06 17.95 -9.24
CA VAL A 135 21.64 19.25 -8.92
C VAL A 135 21.98 19.99 -10.21
N TRP A 136 21.47 21.22 -10.35
CA TRP A 136 21.85 22.14 -11.41
C TRP A 136 22.66 23.31 -10.87
N GLY A 137 23.74 23.64 -11.56
CA GLY A 137 24.70 24.66 -11.12
C GLY A 137 25.94 24.05 -10.48
N LYS A 138 26.62 24.79 -9.60
CA LYS A 138 27.84 24.31 -8.95
C LYS A 138 27.48 23.33 -7.82
N LYS A 139 27.84 22.06 -8.01
CA LYS A 139 27.47 20.97 -7.10
C LYS A 139 28.05 21.13 -5.69
N PRO A 140 27.28 20.81 -4.64
CA PRO A 140 27.86 20.51 -3.35
C PRO A 140 28.62 19.18 -3.42
N ASN A 141 29.67 19.03 -2.60
CA ASN A 141 30.39 17.76 -2.52
C ASN A 141 29.52 16.65 -1.91
N SER A 142 28.74 17.00 -0.88
CA SER A 142 27.83 16.08 -0.21
C SER A 142 26.59 16.79 0.33
N LEU A 143 25.52 16.01 0.54
CA LEU A 143 24.29 16.43 1.19
C LEU A 143 23.96 15.43 2.31
N LYS A 144 23.67 15.96 3.51
CA LYS A 144 23.05 15.17 4.57
C LYS A 144 21.54 15.22 4.42
N LEU A 145 20.92 14.06 4.50
CA LEU A 145 19.49 13.89 4.31
C LEU A 145 18.92 13.13 5.51
N GLN A 146 17.73 13.52 5.92
CA GLN A 146 16.90 12.71 6.79
C GLN A 146 15.63 12.34 6.02
N ILE A 147 15.35 11.06 5.90
CA ILE A 147 14.20 10.55 5.16
C ILE A 147 13.27 9.84 6.12
N THR A 148 12.01 10.28 6.16
CA THR A 148 10.94 9.60 6.89
C THR A 148 10.36 8.48 6.03
N VAL A 149 10.54 7.25 6.48
CA VAL A 149 10.10 6.03 5.81
C VAL A 149 9.00 5.37 6.65
N PRO A 150 7.84 5.01 6.07
CA PRO A 150 6.82 4.25 6.80
C PRO A 150 7.32 2.85 7.20
N GLY A 151 6.97 2.41 8.41
CA GLY A 151 7.38 1.11 8.94
C GLY A 151 8.66 1.17 9.78
N ILE A 152 8.99 0.02 10.38
CA ILE A 152 10.12 -0.16 11.29
C ILE A 152 10.91 -1.37 10.81
N PRO A 153 12.25 -1.25 10.67
CA PRO A 153 13.07 -2.43 10.38
C PRO A 153 13.06 -3.36 11.58
N SER A 154 13.03 -4.68 11.33
CA SER A 154 13.15 -5.68 12.39
C SER A 154 14.48 -5.53 13.14
N CYS A 155 14.61 -6.13 14.32
CA CYS A 155 15.87 -6.13 15.06
C CYS A 155 17.06 -6.70 14.23
N SER A 156 16.81 -7.69 13.37
CA SER A 156 17.81 -8.34 12.52
C SER A 156 18.09 -7.64 11.20
N GLU A 157 17.29 -6.64 10.83
CA GLU A 157 17.45 -5.90 9.59
C GLU A 157 18.44 -4.75 9.74
N ARG A 158 19.43 -4.73 8.85
CA ARG A 158 20.29 -3.57 8.62
C ARG A 158 19.80 -2.77 7.43
N LEU A 159 19.79 -1.46 7.59
CA LEU A 159 19.51 -0.55 6.49
C LEU A 159 20.78 -0.30 5.68
N SER A 160 20.65 -0.28 4.36
CA SER A 160 21.70 0.17 3.45
C SER A 160 21.13 0.96 2.27
N LEU A 161 22.01 1.68 1.56
CA LEU A 161 21.63 2.43 0.36
C LEU A 161 21.83 1.55 -0.87
N PHE A 162 20.75 1.35 -1.61
CA PHE A 162 20.76 0.69 -2.90
C PHE A 162 20.81 1.73 -4.02
N SER A 163 21.79 1.61 -4.92
CA SER A 163 21.91 2.50 -6.09
C SER A 163 21.23 1.90 -7.31
N MET A 164 20.29 2.65 -7.89
CA MET A 164 19.54 2.20 -9.07
C MET A 164 20.38 2.16 -10.35
N ASP A 165 21.42 2.99 -10.44
CA ASP A 165 22.24 3.18 -11.65
C ASP A 165 23.75 3.16 -11.35
N GLY A 166 24.12 2.66 -10.18
CA GLY A 166 25.49 2.61 -9.66
C GLY A 166 26.12 3.99 -9.41
N SER A 167 25.34 5.08 -9.42
CA SER A 167 25.85 6.45 -9.25
C SER A 167 25.99 6.90 -7.79
N VAL A 168 25.40 6.17 -6.86
CA VAL A 168 25.29 6.62 -5.47
C VAL A 168 26.55 6.21 -4.72
N ASN A 169 27.26 7.21 -4.20
CA ASN A 169 28.26 7.01 -3.17
C ASN A 169 27.73 7.66 -1.90
N GLY A 170 27.24 6.86 -0.95
CA GLY A 170 26.62 7.37 0.26
C GLY A 170 26.59 6.34 1.37
N THR A 171 26.35 6.82 2.58
CA THR A 171 26.27 6.00 3.80
C THR A 171 24.98 6.30 4.54
N ILE A 172 24.43 5.28 5.20
CA ILE A 172 23.45 5.49 6.25
C ILE A 172 24.22 5.81 7.51
N ASP A 173 23.96 6.98 8.08
CA ASP A 173 24.66 7.50 9.25
C ASP A 173 24.00 7.03 10.55
N GLY A 174 22.71 6.70 10.48
CA GLY A 174 21.91 6.17 11.60
C GLY A 174 20.42 6.23 11.30
N PHE A 175 19.60 5.66 12.18
CA PHE A 175 18.16 5.78 12.08
C PHE A 175 17.49 5.76 13.45
N ASP A 176 16.35 6.43 13.55
CA ASP A 176 15.52 6.47 14.74
C ASP A 176 14.17 5.81 14.44
N LYS A 177 13.80 4.80 15.24
CA LYS A 177 12.48 4.17 15.20
C LYS A 177 11.51 5.06 15.96
N ILE A 178 10.41 5.46 15.33
CA ILE A 178 9.34 6.21 15.98
C ILE A 178 8.10 5.33 16.03
N GLU A 179 7.97 4.70 17.18
CA GLU A 179 6.83 3.88 17.58
C GLU A 179 5.81 4.74 18.31
N THR A 180 4.55 4.45 18.04
CA THR A 180 3.42 5.16 18.63
C THR A 180 2.40 4.15 19.10
N ASP A 181 2.00 4.28 20.37
CA ASP A 181 0.91 3.49 20.94
C ASP A 181 -0.46 3.93 20.39
N ASP A 182 -0.53 5.10 19.76
CA ASP A 182 -1.72 5.57 19.07
C ASP A 182 -1.93 4.75 17.78
N PRO A 183 -2.98 3.91 17.70
CA PRO A 183 -3.28 3.15 16.49
C PRO A 183 -3.62 4.05 15.29
N ASP A 184 -3.84 5.36 15.51
CA ASP A 184 -4.09 6.40 14.50
C ASP A 184 -2.86 6.97 13.81
N VAL A 185 -1.68 6.75 14.36
CA VAL A 185 -0.42 7.20 13.77
C VAL A 185 0.36 5.99 13.26
N SER A 186 0.73 6.00 11.98
CA SER A 186 1.55 4.94 11.41
C SER A 186 2.97 5.02 11.95
N ASN A 187 3.52 3.92 12.48
CA ASN A 187 4.94 3.80 12.79
C ASN A 187 5.82 4.21 11.60
N TYR A 188 6.93 4.87 11.90
CA TYR A 188 7.87 5.33 10.89
C TYR A 188 9.31 5.30 11.40
N THR A 189 10.24 5.23 10.46
CA THR A 189 11.67 5.29 10.71
C THR A 189 12.22 6.56 10.07
N ASN A 190 12.93 7.36 10.86
CA ASN A 190 13.70 8.48 10.33
C ASN A 190 15.12 8.00 10.05
N VAL A 191 15.49 7.94 8.78
CA VAL A 191 16.80 7.46 8.33
C VAL A 191 17.68 8.66 8.01
N SER A 192 18.80 8.80 8.71
CA SER A 192 19.82 9.80 8.46
C SER A 192 20.89 9.22 7.54
N LEU A 193 21.23 9.94 6.47
CA LEU A 193 22.16 9.45 5.46
C LEU A 193 22.92 10.59 4.80
N THR A 194 24.15 10.31 4.37
CA THR A 194 25.01 11.24 3.65
C THR A 194 25.17 10.77 2.21
N ILE A 195 24.78 11.60 1.24
CA ILE A 195 24.98 11.37 -0.19
C ILE A 195 26.16 12.22 -0.68
N THR A 196 27.12 11.59 -1.34
CA THR A 196 28.23 12.27 -2.03
C THR A 196 27.93 12.34 -3.51
N PHE A 197 28.01 13.54 -4.07
CA PHE A 197 27.82 13.73 -5.51
C PHE A 197 29.11 13.38 -6.24
N GLY A 198 29.04 12.34 -7.08
CA GLY A 198 30.13 11.98 -7.99
C GLY A 198 30.19 12.90 -9.22
N LYS A 199 30.74 12.38 -10.31
CA LYS A 199 30.79 13.10 -11.60
C LYS A 199 29.40 13.34 -12.21
N LYS A 200 28.43 12.45 -11.95
CA LYS A 200 27.05 12.56 -12.45
C LYS A 200 26.28 13.68 -11.74
N ASP A 201 25.39 14.37 -12.45
CA ASP A 201 24.49 15.41 -11.89
C ASP A 201 23.26 14.83 -11.19
N THR A 202 23.02 13.54 -11.41
CA THR A 202 21.85 12.80 -10.93
C THR A 202 22.30 11.68 -10.01
N VAL A 203 21.59 11.51 -8.90
CA VAL A 203 21.75 10.41 -7.95
C VAL A 203 20.39 9.77 -7.73
N MET A 204 20.30 8.45 -7.90
CA MET A 204 19.07 7.69 -7.69
C MET A 204 19.32 6.51 -6.75
N PHE A 205 18.58 6.48 -5.64
CA PHE A 205 18.73 5.45 -4.62
C PHE A 205 17.41 5.05 -3.98
N ALA A 206 17.42 3.92 -3.30
CA ALA A 206 16.42 3.55 -2.32
C ALA A 206 17.10 3.03 -1.05
N ILE A 207 16.37 3.02 0.06
CA ILE A 207 16.80 2.35 1.28
C ILE A 207 16.30 0.91 1.20
N ILE A 208 17.20 -0.03 1.43
CA ILE A 208 16.90 -1.46 1.49
C ILE A 208 17.19 -1.99 2.88
N THR A 209 16.54 -3.10 3.23
CA THR A 209 16.85 -3.91 4.40
C THR A 209 17.56 -5.19 3.96
N THR A 210 18.54 -5.60 4.75
CA THR A 210 19.21 -6.90 4.65
C THR A 210 19.27 -7.51 6.02
N GLU A 211 18.90 -8.77 6.16
CA GLU A 211 19.08 -9.47 7.43
C GLU A 211 20.54 -9.80 7.66
N VAL A 212 21.05 -9.40 8.81
CA VAL A 212 22.44 -9.64 9.18
C VAL A 212 22.48 -10.15 10.61
N PRO A 213 22.86 -11.43 10.82
CA PRO A 213 23.00 -11.97 12.17
C PRO A 213 24.13 -11.24 12.91
N GLU A 214 24.01 -11.16 14.22
CA GLU A 214 25.11 -10.73 15.08
C GLU A 214 26.16 -11.82 15.13
N THR A 215 27.42 -11.44 14.93
CA THR A 215 28.52 -12.39 14.91
C THR A 215 29.44 -12.16 16.11
N PHE A 216 29.57 -13.18 16.94
CA PHE A 216 30.41 -13.19 18.12
C PHE A 216 31.60 -14.12 17.92
N THR A 217 32.78 -13.65 18.34
CA THR A 217 33.97 -14.50 18.32
C THR A 217 33.96 -15.40 19.55
N VAL A 218 34.04 -16.70 19.33
CA VAL A 218 34.16 -17.71 20.38
C VAL A 218 35.51 -18.42 20.27
N THR A 219 36.08 -18.80 21.41
CA THR A 219 37.38 -19.47 21.49
C THR A 219 37.30 -20.65 22.46
N ASP A 220 38.45 -21.22 22.84
CA ASP A 220 38.51 -22.21 23.91
C ASP A 220 38.20 -21.60 25.29
N ASP A 221 38.36 -20.28 25.47
CA ASP A 221 38.06 -19.58 26.72
C ASP A 221 36.55 -19.46 26.97
N ALA A 222 36.19 -19.38 28.26
CA ALA A 222 34.81 -19.11 28.65
C ALA A 222 34.39 -17.70 28.21
N VAL A 223 33.19 -17.57 27.65
CA VAL A 223 32.64 -16.29 27.19
C VAL A 223 31.16 -16.16 27.53
N CYS A 224 30.76 -14.96 27.91
CA CYS A 224 29.37 -14.58 28.12
C CYS A 224 28.97 -13.62 27.00
N ILE A 225 27.97 -14.02 26.21
CA ILE A 225 27.46 -13.26 25.08
C ILE A 225 26.09 -12.67 25.46
N GLN A 226 25.90 -11.39 25.17
CA GLN A 226 24.62 -10.69 25.27
C GLN A 226 24.31 -10.06 23.92
N PRO A 227 23.34 -10.61 23.16
CA PRO A 227 22.96 -10.08 21.85
C PRO A 227 22.44 -8.64 21.95
N VAL A 228 22.80 -7.78 21.00
CA VAL A 228 22.28 -6.39 20.98
C VAL A 228 20.81 -6.37 20.53
N MET A 229 20.43 -7.27 19.62
CA MET A 229 19.06 -7.49 19.15
C MET A 229 18.11 -7.97 20.25
N GLU A 230 18.62 -8.65 21.28
CA GLU A 230 17.87 -9.17 22.42
C GLU A 230 18.71 -9.00 23.71
N PRO A 231 18.83 -7.76 24.23
CA PRO A 231 19.82 -7.41 25.26
C PRO A 231 19.59 -8.07 26.62
N ASP A 232 18.37 -8.53 26.87
CA ASP A 232 18.00 -9.23 28.11
C ASP A 232 18.27 -10.74 28.03
N ALA A 233 18.66 -11.27 26.86
CA ALA A 233 19.14 -12.64 26.72
C ALA A 233 20.63 -12.76 27.05
N LYS A 234 21.02 -13.92 27.58
CA LYS A 234 22.41 -14.23 27.94
C LYS A 234 22.79 -15.63 27.51
N ILE A 235 23.98 -15.79 26.94
CA ILE A 235 24.54 -17.07 26.49
C ILE A 235 25.91 -17.24 27.13
N ASP A 236 25.99 -18.11 28.14
CA ASP A 236 27.20 -18.42 28.89
C ASP A 236 27.85 -19.69 28.33
N ILE A 237 28.90 -19.52 27.52
CA ILE A 237 29.67 -20.59 26.90
C ILE A 237 30.86 -20.93 27.80
N PRO A 238 30.94 -22.13 28.39
CA PRO A 238 32.05 -22.49 29.26
C PRO A 238 33.34 -22.76 28.48
N GLN A 239 34.47 -22.73 29.20
CA GLN A 239 35.78 -23.07 28.64
C GLN A 239 35.80 -24.50 28.08
N GLY A 240 36.45 -24.72 26.94
CA GLY A 240 36.54 -26.03 26.30
C GLY A 240 35.28 -26.47 25.56
N THR A 241 34.35 -25.55 25.28
CA THR A 241 33.16 -25.85 24.45
C THR A 241 33.53 -25.97 22.97
N PHE A 242 34.47 -25.14 22.49
CA PHE A 242 34.94 -25.11 21.11
C PHE A 242 36.46 -25.23 21.05
N GLU A 243 36.97 -25.90 20.01
CA GLU A 243 38.40 -25.98 19.75
C GLU A 243 38.81 -24.90 18.76
N GLY A 244 39.62 -23.94 19.24
CA GLY A 244 40.14 -22.84 18.42
C GLY A 244 39.14 -21.72 18.18
N LEU A 245 39.46 -20.86 17.22
CA LEU A 245 38.66 -19.69 16.86
C LEU A 245 37.41 -20.10 16.06
N GLY A 246 36.25 -19.65 16.50
CA GLY A 246 34.97 -19.80 15.78
C GLY A 246 34.13 -18.53 15.82
N HIS A 247 33.08 -18.49 15.00
CA HIS A 247 32.13 -17.39 14.96
C HIS A 247 30.72 -17.90 15.21
N LEU A 248 30.14 -17.52 16.35
CA LEU A 248 28.74 -17.77 16.66
C LEU A 248 27.89 -16.67 16.01
N GLN A 249 26.93 -17.08 15.19
CA GLN A 249 25.91 -16.21 14.61
C GLN A 249 24.65 -16.30 15.45
N VAL A 250 24.14 -15.15 15.87
CA VAL A 250 22.89 -15.01 16.60
C VAL A 250 21.93 -14.19 15.74
N ASN A 251 20.77 -14.74 15.44
CA ASN A 251 19.69 -14.04 14.77
C ASN A 251 18.44 -14.01 15.65
N VAL A 252 17.56 -13.03 15.42
CA VAL A 252 16.34 -12.84 16.21
C VAL A 252 15.14 -12.71 15.29
N SER A 253 14.12 -13.55 15.52
CA SER A 253 12.82 -13.46 14.84
C SER A 253 11.74 -12.94 15.79
N GLU A 254 11.13 -11.83 15.42
CA GLU A 254 10.15 -11.13 16.25
C GLU A 254 8.78 -11.84 16.29
N THR A 255 8.26 -12.09 17.49
CA THR A 255 6.96 -12.76 17.68
C THR A 255 5.83 -11.80 18.05
N LYS A 256 6.15 -10.63 18.63
CA LYS A 256 5.18 -9.63 19.11
C LYS A 256 4.17 -9.21 18.04
N ALA A 257 4.62 -9.01 16.80
CA ALA A 257 3.77 -8.60 15.68
C ALA A 257 2.76 -9.67 15.21
N LEU A 258 2.87 -10.91 15.71
CA LEU A 258 2.02 -12.05 15.35
C LEU A 258 0.88 -12.28 16.34
N ILE A 259 0.91 -11.61 17.50
CA ILE A 259 -0.11 -11.73 18.55
C ILE A 259 -1.28 -10.81 18.18
N ILE A 260 -2.41 -11.39 17.75
CA ILE A 260 -3.54 -10.64 17.15
C ILE A 260 -4.76 -10.58 18.07
N ASP A 261 -4.96 -11.61 18.91
CA ASP A 261 -6.16 -11.77 19.74
C ASP A 261 -5.75 -12.11 21.18
N GLU A 262 -5.68 -11.08 22.03
CA GLU A 262 -5.57 -11.22 23.50
C GLU A 262 -6.96 -11.25 24.18
N LYS A 263 -8.03 -10.87 23.46
CA LYS A 263 -9.36 -10.65 24.06
C LYS A 263 -10.11 -11.92 24.44
N ASP A 264 -9.75 -13.06 23.86
CA ASP A 264 -10.38 -14.36 24.11
C ASP A 264 -9.49 -15.29 24.96
N VAL A 265 -8.47 -14.75 25.62
CA VAL A 265 -7.54 -15.52 26.45
C VAL A 265 -7.70 -15.07 27.90
N ASP A 266 -8.08 -16.01 28.78
CA ASP A 266 -8.27 -15.75 30.22
C ASP A 266 -6.98 -15.19 30.88
N GLU A 267 -5.82 -15.45 30.29
CA GLU A 267 -4.49 -15.01 30.73
C GLU A 267 -3.66 -14.51 29.53
N PRO A 268 -2.77 -13.52 29.71
CA PRO A 268 -1.93 -13.02 28.62
C PRO A 268 -0.99 -14.13 28.11
N LEU A 269 -0.94 -14.29 26.78
CA LEU A 269 0.02 -15.19 26.14
C LEU A 269 1.43 -14.60 26.29
N LEU A 270 2.30 -15.27 27.05
CA LEU A 270 3.72 -14.95 27.08
C LEU A 270 4.43 -15.70 25.97
N ILE A 271 5.14 -14.97 25.11
CA ILE A 271 6.11 -15.51 24.16
C ILE A 271 7.21 -14.47 23.93
N THR A 272 8.48 -14.90 23.94
CA THR A 272 9.62 -14.04 23.61
C THR A 272 9.89 -14.05 22.10
N ASN A 273 10.86 -13.27 21.64
CA ASN A 273 11.39 -13.47 20.30
C ASN A 273 12.09 -14.84 20.20
N VAL A 274 12.20 -15.37 18.98
CA VAL A 274 12.94 -16.59 18.71
C VAL A 274 14.41 -16.25 18.52
N LEU A 275 15.29 -16.88 19.29
CA LEU A 275 16.74 -16.83 19.10
C LEU A 275 17.16 -17.98 18.18
N ASP A 276 17.88 -17.66 17.11
CA ASP A 276 18.55 -18.60 16.22
C ASP A 276 20.05 -18.54 16.50
N LEU A 277 20.61 -19.68 16.91
CA LEU A 277 22.03 -19.83 17.21
C LEU A 277 22.64 -20.80 16.20
N THR A 278 23.61 -20.31 15.43
CA THR A 278 24.31 -21.14 14.45
C THR A 278 25.79 -20.77 14.42
N MET A 279 26.68 -21.76 14.40
CA MET A 279 28.10 -21.51 14.17
C MET A 279 28.37 -21.32 12.68
N SER A 280 29.22 -20.36 12.30
CA SER A 280 29.58 -20.11 10.90
C SER A 280 30.24 -21.32 10.22
N ASP A 281 30.85 -22.21 10.99
CA ASP A 281 31.49 -23.44 10.54
C ASP A 281 30.62 -24.70 10.77
N GLY A 282 29.37 -24.52 11.21
CA GLY A 282 28.39 -25.58 11.45
C GLY A 282 28.68 -26.46 12.68
N LYS A 283 29.70 -26.13 13.49
CA LYS A 283 30.03 -26.93 14.68
C LYS A 283 28.98 -26.78 15.78
N GLN A 284 28.81 -27.85 16.54
CA GLN A 284 27.94 -27.91 17.72
C GLN A 284 28.78 -27.89 19.01
N PRO A 285 28.26 -27.37 20.12
CA PRO A 285 29.01 -27.22 21.36
C PRO A 285 29.37 -28.60 21.96
N LYS A 286 30.64 -28.78 22.39
CA LYS A 286 31.09 -30.04 23.03
C LYS A 286 30.69 -30.16 24.50
N LYS A 287 30.34 -29.03 25.12
CA LYS A 287 29.92 -28.92 26.51
C LYS A 287 28.59 -28.20 26.58
N THR A 288 27.86 -28.44 27.67
CA THR A 288 26.61 -27.74 27.95
C THR A 288 26.84 -26.25 28.10
N VAL A 289 26.10 -25.47 27.32
CA VAL A 289 26.05 -24.01 27.36
C VAL A 289 24.84 -23.59 28.17
N LYS A 290 24.98 -22.55 28.98
CA LYS A 290 23.87 -22.00 29.77
C LYS A 290 23.24 -20.84 29.04
N MET A 291 21.92 -20.87 28.88
CA MET A 291 21.17 -19.78 28.25
C MET A 291 20.17 -19.18 29.23
N GLN A 292 19.92 -17.88 29.08
CA GLN A 292 18.89 -17.15 29.80
C GLN A 292 18.04 -16.36 28.80
N MET A 293 16.72 -16.49 28.91
CA MET A 293 15.76 -15.73 28.12
C MET A 293 14.85 -14.88 29.03
N PRO A 294 14.46 -13.67 28.59
CA PRO A 294 13.70 -12.76 29.43
C PRO A 294 12.26 -13.23 29.65
N VAL A 295 11.74 -12.98 30.85
CA VAL A 295 10.31 -13.13 31.18
C VAL A 295 9.79 -11.77 31.62
N HIS A 296 9.11 -11.06 30.72
CA HIS A 296 8.68 -9.68 30.96
C HIS A 296 7.37 -9.54 31.76
N THR A 297 6.78 -10.64 32.23
CA THR A 297 5.51 -10.64 32.96
C THR A 297 5.70 -10.82 34.47
N GLN A 298 5.01 -9.99 35.26
CA GLN A 298 4.95 -10.09 36.73
C GLN A 298 4.03 -11.20 37.25
N THR A 299 3.48 -12.03 36.37
CA THR A 299 2.50 -13.08 36.70
C THR A 299 3.19 -14.40 37.06
N ASP A 300 2.57 -15.21 37.92
CA ASP A 300 3.00 -16.59 38.27
C ASP A 300 2.81 -17.59 37.10
N THR A 301 2.94 -17.12 35.86
CA THR A 301 2.73 -17.94 34.66
C THR A 301 3.87 -18.94 34.52
N ASP A 302 3.55 -20.23 34.48
CA ASP A 302 4.55 -21.27 34.25
C ASP A 302 5.15 -21.13 32.84
N VAL A 303 6.46 -20.87 32.78
CA VAL A 303 7.19 -20.63 31.53
C VAL A 303 7.97 -21.88 31.15
N ILE A 304 8.00 -22.20 29.87
CA ILE A 304 8.81 -23.25 29.27
C ILE A 304 9.69 -22.67 28.18
N ILE A 305 10.75 -23.41 27.84
CA ILE A 305 11.54 -23.16 26.64
C ILE A 305 11.13 -24.19 25.59
N LEU A 306 10.88 -23.72 24.38
CA LEU A 306 10.69 -24.53 23.19
C LEU A 306 11.98 -24.46 22.38
N GLY A 307 12.58 -25.63 22.10
CA GLY A 307 13.75 -25.77 21.26
C GLY A 307 13.40 -26.50 19.97
N CYS A 308 13.95 -26.08 18.83
CA CYS A 308 13.85 -26.83 17.57
C CYS A 308 15.26 -27.11 17.04
N HIS A 309 15.58 -28.38 16.81
CA HIS A 309 16.89 -28.82 16.31
C HIS A 309 17.00 -28.93 14.79
N LYS A 310 15.90 -28.68 14.07
CA LYS A 310 15.93 -28.61 12.60
C LYS A 310 16.39 -27.23 12.16
N GLU A 311 17.22 -27.18 11.12
CA GLU A 311 17.69 -25.93 10.49
C GLU A 311 16.54 -25.15 9.82
N TYR A 312 15.50 -25.86 9.37
CA TYR A 312 14.28 -25.29 8.78
C TYR A 312 13.05 -25.93 9.43
N PRO A 313 12.54 -25.37 10.53
CA PRO A 313 11.31 -25.87 11.15
C PRO A 313 10.13 -25.71 10.19
N GLU A 314 9.53 -26.84 9.81
CA GLU A 314 8.40 -26.86 8.89
C GLU A 314 7.09 -27.16 9.61
N GLU A 315 7.13 -28.03 10.62
CA GLU A 315 5.98 -28.61 11.30
C GLU A 315 6.01 -28.30 12.81
N ASP A 316 4.83 -28.32 13.45
CA ASP A 316 4.71 -28.06 14.89
C ASP A 316 5.48 -29.12 15.73
N ASP A 317 5.58 -30.35 15.23
CA ASP A 317 6.27 -31.48 15.88
C ASP A 317 7.80 -31.36 15.87
N ASP A 318 8.34 -30.33 15.20
CA ASP A 318 9.78 -30.06 15.16
C ASP A 318 10.30 -29.44 16.48
N TRP A 319 9.39 -29.07 17.38
CA TRP A 319 9.69 -28.36 18.62
C TRP A 319 9.55 -29.26 19.85
N GLU A 320 10.54 -29.18 20.74
CA GLU A 320 10.58 -29.93 21.99
C GLU A 320 10.56 -28.98 23.19
N ILE A 321 9.93 -29.43 24.29
CA ILE A 321 9.93 -28.70 25.55
C ILE A 321 11.22 -29.02 26.30
N ILE A 322 12.01 -27.99 26.58
CA ILE A 322 13.22 -28.08 27.40
C ILE A 322 12.84 -27.78 28.85
N GLU A 323 13.32 -28.59 29.80
CA GLU A 323 13.13 -28.36 31.23
C GLU A 323 13.88 -27.11 31.70
N THR A 324 13.27 -26.35 32.61
CA THR A 324 13.74 -25.02 32.97
C THR A 324 13.85 -24.83 34.49
N ASP A 325 14.75 -23.94 34.89
CA ASP A 325 14.75 -23.36 36.23
C ASP A 325 14.09 -21.98 36.15
N ASN A 326 12.80 -21.92 36.49
CA ASN A 326 12.00 -20.70 36.38
C ASN A 326 12.36 -19.72 37.49
N GLN A 327 13.02 -18.62 37.11
CA GLN A 327 13.27 -17.48 37.98
C GLN A 327 12.31 -16.33 37.63
N LYS A 328 11.98 -15.49 38.61
CA LYS A 328 10.94 -14.45 38.48
C LYS A 328 11.13 -13.44 37.33
N LYS A 329 12.32 -13.34 36.73
CA LYS A 329 12.64 -12.36 35.67
C LYS A 329 13.22 -12.96 34.39
N PHE A 330 13.64 -14.21 34.44
CA PHE A 330 14.26 -14.90 33.32
C PHE A 330 14.10 -16.40 33.50
N VAL A 331 14.15 -17.12 32.39
CA VAL A 331 14.23 -18.58 32.40
C VAL A 331 15.64 -18.98 32.04
N ALA A 332 16.27 -19.77 32.91
CA ALA A 332 17.57 -20.37 32.64
C ALA A 332 17.40 -21.84 32.20
N PHE A 333 18.18 -22.25 31.21
CA PHE A 333 18.17 -23.60 30.67
C PHE A 333 19.53 -23.97 30.09
N ASP A 334 19.76 -25.28 30.01
CA ASP A 334 20.99 -25.88 29.53
C ASP A 334 20.80 -26.34 28.08
N VAL A 335 21.75 -26.00 27.21
CA VAL A 335 21.73 -26.40 25.79
C VAL A 335 22.99 -27.14 25.39
N ASN A 336 22.83 -28.19 24.60
CA ASN A 336 23.93 -28.99 24.05
C ASN A 336 23.99 -28.94 22.52
N HIS A 337 23.11 -28.17 21.88
CA HIS A 337 23.00 -28.13 20.43
C HIS A 337 22.44 -26.77 19.99
N PHE A 338 23.26 -25.91 19.39
CA PHE A 338 22.81 -24.61 18.89
C PHE A 338 21.81 -24.76 17.74
N SER A 339 20.65 -24.13 17.91
CA SER A 339 19.52 -24.12 16.99
C SER A 339 18.51 -23.01 17.41
N PHE A 340 17.21 -23.20 17.16
CA PHE A 340 16.17 -22.24 17.52
C PHE A 340 15.66 -22.41 18.95
N TYR A 341 15.47 -21.30 19.66
CA TYR A 341 14.93 -21.26 21.02
C TYR A 341 13.94 -20.12 21.23
N VAL A 342 12.86 -20.41 21.96
CA VAL A 342 11.87 -19.39 22.35
C VAL A 342 11.30 -19.73 23.72
N ALA A 343 11.06 -18.72 24.56
CA ALA A 343 10.34 -18.90 25.82
C ALA A 343 8.86 -18.62 25.61
N GLY A 344 8.00 -19.41 26.23
CA GLY A 344 6.56 -19.20 26.18
C GLY A 344 5.79 -19.81 27.36
N SER A 345 4.53 -19.40 27.52
CA SER A 345 3.65 -19.98 28.55
C SER A 345 3.42 -21.47 28.31
N ARG A 346 3.63 -22.33 29.33
CA ARG A 346 3.37 -23.78 29.24
C ARG A 346 1.96 -24.09 28.78
N ARG A 347 0.97 -23.37 29.32
CA ARG A 347 -0.46 -23.53 28.99
C ARG A 347 -0.77 -23.31 27.50
N TYR A 348 0.04 -22.53 26.81
CA TYR A 348 -0.16 -22.14 25.42
C TYR A 348 0.99 -22.60 24.51
N SER A 349 1.69 -23.68 24.89
CA SER A 349 2.86 -24.21 24.17
C SER A 349 2.61 -24.42 22.68
N GLU A 350 1.49 -25.06 22.30
CA GLU A 350 1.13 -25.29 20.89
C GLU A 350 0.94 -23.97 20.11
N LYS A 351 0.33 -22.96 20.75
CA LYS A 351 0.17 -21.63 20.13
C LYS A 351 1.52 -20.93 20.02
N ALA A 352 2.39 -21.09 21.01
CA ALA A 352 3.73 -20.52 21.00
C ALA A 352 4.60 -21.14 19.89
N VAL A 353 4.55 -22.46 19.70
CA VAL A 353 5.20 -23.17 18.58
C VAL A 353 4.75 -22.58 17.24
N LYS A 354 3.44 -22.44 17.01
CA LYS A 354 2.92 -21.86 15.75
C LYS A 354 3.41 -20.44 15.50
N LEU A 355 3.44 -19.60 16.54
CA LEU A 355 3.93 -18.23 16.42
C LEU A 355 5.44 -18.18 16.18
N ALA A 356 6.22 -19.07 16.81
CA ALA A 356 7.65 -19.18 16.61
C ALA A 356 7.98 -19.62 15.18
N THR A 357 7.33 -20.67 14.67
CA THR A 357 7.47 -21.13 13.28
C THR A 357 7.08 -20.05 12.28
N GLN A 358 5.98 -19.31 12.53
CA GLN A 358 5.59 -18.17 11.68
C GLN A 358 6.59 -17.02 11.73
N ALA A 359 7.21 -16.76 12.90
CA ALA A 359 8.23 -15.71 13.03
C ALA A 359 9.46 -16.03 12.17
N ILE A 360 9.96 -17.27 12.25
CA ILE A 360 11.10 -17.76 11.45
C ILE A 360 10.78 -17.66 9.95
N LYS A 361 9.58 -18.09 9.54
CA LYS A 361 9.12 -18.02 8.14
C LYS A 361 8.71 -16.61 7.69
N LYS A 362 8.78 -15.61 8.58
CA LYS A 362 8.32 -14.24 8.35
C LYS A 362 6.89 -14.18 7.82
N GLU A 363 6.03 -15.04 8.33
CA GLU A 363 4.64 -15.07 7.95
C GLU A 363 3.83 -14.05 8.76
N ARG A 364 2.76 -13.53 8.17
CA ARG A 364 1.83 -12.62 8.81
C ARG A 364 0.40 -13.05 8.51
N LYS A 365 -0.47 -12.97 9.51
CA LYS A 365 -1.90 -13.12 9.31
C LYS A 365 -2.45 -11.84 8.68
N ILE A 366 -2.95 -11.98 7.46
CA ILE A 366 -3.52 -10.92 6.66
C ILE A 366 -5.02 -11.09 6.53
N GLU A 367 -5.66 -10.01 6.13
CA GLU A 367 -7.04 -9.93 5.72
C GLU A 367 -7.08 -9.38 4.28
N LEU A 368 -7.71 -10.13 3.38
CA LEU A 368 -8.03 -9.73 2.02
C LEU A 368 -9.50 -9.31 1.98
N PHE A 369 -9.76 -8.10 1.50
CA PHE A 369 -11.13 -7.62 1.35
C PHE A 369 -11.33 -6.82 0.07
N ALA A 370 -12.57 -6.81 -0.40
CA ALA A 370 -13.00 -6.04 -1.56
C ALA A 370 -14.08 -5.04 -1.16
N MET A 371 -14.01 -3.82 -1.71
CA MET A 371 -15.05 -2.81 -1.53
C MET A 371 -15.34 -2.13 -2.87
N VAL A 372 -16.57 -1.64 -3.03
CA VAL A 372 -17.01 -1.02 -4.28
C VAL A 372 -17.51 0.38 -4.00
N LYS A 373 -17.17 1.34 -4.86
CA LYS A 373 -17.72 2.69 -4.84
C LYS A 373 -18.39 2.96 -6.18
N PHE A 374 -19.63 3.44 -6.14
CA PHE A 374 -20.29 3.94 -7.34
C PHE A 374 -19.74 5.32 -7.67
N GLU A 375 -19.18 5.47 -8.87
CA GLU A 375 -18.77 6.77 -9.38
C GLU A 375 -19.90 7.39 -10.22
N THR A 376 -20.65 6.55 -10.94
CA THR A 376 -21.87 6.90 -11.69
C THR A 376 -22.80 5.68 -11.76
N ASP A 377 -23.99 5.83 -12.34
CA ASP A 377 -24.93 4.72 -12.61
C ASP A 377 -24.33 3.58 -13.46
N ARG A 378 -23.20 3.81 -14.14
CA ARG A 378 -22.61 2.88 -15.11
C ARG A 378 -21.15 2.52 -14.85
N VAL A 379 -20.51 3.19 -13.89
CA VAL A 379 -19.10 3.02 -13.58
C VAL A 379 -18.95 2.89 -12.07
N PHE A 380 -18.33 1.79 -11.67
CA PHE A 380 -18.03 1.53 -10.28
C PHE A 380 -16.55 1.17 -10.12
N THR A 381 -15.98 1.66 -9.03
CA THR A 381 -14.59 1.44 -8.67
C THR A 381 -14.54 0.32 -7.64
N LEU A 382 -13.95 -0.80 -8.02
CA LEU A 382 -13.61 -1.88 -7.12
C LEU A 382 -12.22 -1.64 -6.54
N ILE A 383 -12.09 -1.76 -5.23
CA ILE A 383 -10.80 -1.86 -4.57
C ILE A 383 -10.63 -3.25 -3.95
N ILE A 384 -9.45 -3.82 -4.13
CA ILE A 384 -9.03 -5.06 -3.48
C ILE A 384 -7.79 -4.71 -2.67
N GLU A 385 -7.83 -4.94 -1.36
CA GLU A 385 -6.73 -4.63 -0.44
C GLU A 385 -6.35 -5.86 0.38
N CYS A 386 -5.04 -6.04 0.56
CA CYS A 386 -4.43 -7.03 1.44
C CYS A 386 -3.81 -6.29 2.63
N ILE A 387 -4.27 -6.52 3.86
CA ILE A 387 -3.74 -5.79 5.02
C ILE A 387 -3.50 -6.72 6.20
N LEU A 388 -2.64 -6.31 7.15
CA LEU A 388 -2.53 -7.00 8.43
C LEU A 388 -3.90 -7.11 9.10
N LYS A 389 -4.21 -8.29 9.66
CA LYS A 389 -5.52 -8.56 10.27
C LYS A 389 -5.90 -7.54 11.35
N THR A 390 -4.91 -7.14 12.17
CA THR A 390 -5.05 -6.11 13.22
C THR A 390 -5.54 -4.76 12.68
N SER A 391 -5.19 -4.43 11.44
CA SER A 391 -5.51 -3.15 10.80
C SER A 391 -6.76 -3.20 9.92
N GLY A 392 -7.30 -4.39 9.61
CA GLY A 392 -8.42 -4.60 8.69
C GLY A 392 -9.67 -3.78 9.04
N ARG A 393 -10.13 -3.86 10.30
CA ARG A 393 -11.35 -3.16 10.75
C ARG A 393 -11.26 -1.64 10.54
N LYS A 394 -10.13 -1.05 10.90
CA LYS A 394 -9.90 0.39 10.75
C LYS A 394 -9.83 0.78 9.28
N ARG A 395 -9.13 -0.01 8.48
CA ARG A 395 -8.99 0.27 7.05
C ARG A 395 -10.32 0.23 6.30
N ARG A 396 -11.18 -0.74 6.61
CA ARG A 396 -12.55 -0.78 6.08
C ARG A 396 -13.36 0.46 6.48
N LYS A 397 -13.27 0.93 7.73
CA LYS A 397 -13.92 2.20 8.14
C LYS A 397 -13.44 3.39 7.33
N GLN A 398 -12.14 3.48 7.05
CA GLN A 398 -11.57 4.56 6.24
C GLN A 398 -12.11 4.53 4.80
N TRP A 399 -12.22 3.35 4.19
CA TRP A 399 -12.82 3.23 2.86
C TRP A 399 -14.30 3.56 2.85
N LYS A 400 -15.05 3.18 3.89
CA LYS A 400 -16.46 3.60 4.06
C LYS A 400 -16.58 5.13 4.11
N ALA A 401 -15.71 5.82 4.85
CA ALA A 401 -15.68 7.28 4.88
C ALA A 401 -15.37 7.91 3.51
N ASN A 402 -14.67 7.18 2.63
CA ASN A 402 -14.39 7.60 1.25
C ASN A 402 -15.51 7.23 0.25
N GLY A 403 -16.66 6.74 0.73
CA GLY A 403 -17.82 6.39 -0.10
C GLY A 403 -17.78 4.97 -0.69
N PHE A 404 -16.96 4.06 -0.16
CA PHE A 404 -16.95 2.66 -0.55
C PHE A 404 -17.90 1.82 0.31
N GLU A 405 -18.57 0.86 -0.32
CA GLU A 405 -19.48 -0.09 0.30
C GLU A 405 -18.86 -1.48 0.36
N THR A 406 -19.10 -2.18 1.48
CA THR A 406 -18.67 -3.57 1.69
C THR A 406 -19.52 -4.52 0.86
N GLN A 407 -18.87 -5.49 0.20
CA GLN A 407 -19.55 -6.57 -0.51
C GLN A 407 -19.99 -7.69 0.46
N SER A 408 -20.82 -8.63 -0.02
CA SER A 408 -21.47 -9.67 0.78
C SER A 408 -20.54 -10.69 1.44
N VAL A 409 -19.27 -10.80 1.00
CA VAL A 409 -18.22 -11.51 1.74
C VAL A 409 -17.36 -10.48 2.45
N GLU A 410 -17.42 -10.48 3.79
CA GLU A 410 -16.85 -9.40 4.59
C GLU A 410 -15.33 -9.30 4.43
N TYR A 411 -14.62 -10.42 4.35
CA TYR A 411 -13.16 -10.53 4.18
C TYR A 411 -12.71 -12.01 4.18
N PHE A 412 -11.50 -12.29 3.70
CA PHE A 412 -10.82 -13.59 3.79
C PHE A 412 -9.51 -13.45 4.58
N ASP A 413 -9.35 -14.28 5.62
CA ASP A 413 -8.15 -14.30 6.43
C ASP A 413 -7.23 -15.43 6.00
N CYS A 414 -5.94 -15.15 5.86
CA CYS A 414 -4.93 -16.19 5.63
C CYS A 414 -3.58 -15.78 6.22
N ILE A 415 -2.67 -16.76 6.29
CA ILE A 415 -1.30 -16.56 6.75
C ILE A 415 -0.41 -16.66 5.51
N VAL A 416 0.42 -15.64 5.30
CA VAL A 416 1.30 -15.56 4.13
C VAL A 416 2.67 -14.99 4.51
N PRO A 417 3.75 -15.36 3.79
CA PRO A 417 5.04 -14.72 3.96
C PRO A 417 4.97 -13.24 3.58
N VAL A 418 5.84 -12.43 4.20
CA VAL A 418 6.07 -11.04 3.74
C VAL A 418 6.51 -11.08 2.27
N TYR A 419 6.05 -10.10 1.49
CA TYR A 419 6.21 -10.01 0.03
C TYR A 419 5.43 -11.02 -0.82
N GLN A 420 4.53 -11.82 -0.22
CA GLN A 420 3.63 -12.68 -0.98
C GLN A 420 2.91 -11.91 -2.08
N GLN A 421 2.96 -12.46 -3.30
CA GLN A 421 2.26 -11.92 -4.45
C GLN A 421 0.91 -12.64 -4.67
N PHE A 422 -0.10 -11.86 -5.04
CA PHE A 422 -1.45 -12.34 -5.29
C PHE A 422 -1.89 -11.92 -6.68
N LYS A 423 -2.22 -12.88 -7.54
CA LYS A 423 -2.81 -12.65 -8.85
C LYS A 423 -4.33 -12.51 -8.72
N ILE A 424 -4.87 -11.50 -9.38
CA ILE A 424 -6.30 -11.19 -9.40
C ILE A 424 -6.85 -11.59 -10.77
N THR A 425 -7.84 -12.46 -10.75
CA THR A 425 -8.56 -12.91 -11.94
C THR A 425 -10.03 -12.57 -11.79
N PHE A 426 -10.63 -12.02 -12.85
CA PHE A 426 -12.04 -11.67 -12.87
C PHE A 426 -12.79 -12.70 -13.70
N SER A 427 -13.93 -13.15 -13.20
CA SER A 427 -14.86 -14.04 -13.90
C SER A 427 -16.29 -13.55 -13.76
N GLY A 428 -17.17 -13.99 -14.67
CA GLY A 428 -18.56 -13.52 -14.74
C GLY A 428 -18.71 -12.21 -15.51
N ASP A 429 -19.87 -11.55 -15.34
CA ASP A 429 -20.25 -10.33 -16.06
C ASP A 429 -19.65 -9.09 -15.36
N LEU A 430 -18.32 -9.06 -15.21
CA LEU A 430 -17.55 -7.91 -14.67
C LEU A 430 -16.68 -7.30 -15.79
N PRO A 431 -17.21 -6.36 -16.60
CA PRO A 431 -16.45 -5.73 -17.67
C PRO A 431 -15.44 -4.75 -17.09
N ILE A 432 -14.18 -5.17 -17.01
CA ILE A 432 -13.08 -4.28 -16.68
C ILE A 432 -12.88 -3.33 -17.85
N GLN A 433 -12.76 -2.03 -17.58
CA GLN A 433 -12.46 -1.04 -18.61
C GLN A 433 -11.13 -1.38 -19.33
N GLU A 434 -11.14 -1.36 -20.67
CA GLU A 434 -9.93 -1.54 -21.48
C GLU A 434 -8.86 -0.50 -21.11
N GLY A 435 -7.60 -0.93 -21.00
CA GLY A 435 -6.49 -0.10 -20.52
C GLY A 435 -6.22 -0.19 -19.01
N THR A 436 -7.00 -0.96 -18.24
CA THR A 436 -6.71 -1.30 -16.83
C THR A 436 -5.77 -2.51 -16.68
N GLU A 437 -5.11 -2.94 -17.75
CA GLU A 437 -4.13 -4.05 -17.81
C GLU A 437 -2.78 -3.71 -17.15
N GLY A 438 -2.78 -2.93 -16.07
CA GLY A 438 -1.65 -3.01 -15.15
C GLY A 438 -1.61 -4.42 -14.56
N ASP A 439 -0.44 -4.88 -14.13
CA ASP A 439 -0.28 -6.17 -13.47
C ASP A 439 -1.38 -6.36 -12.44
N LYS A 440 -2.22 -7.38 -12.66
CA LYS A 440 -3.30 -7.81 -11.76
C LYS A 440 -2.70 -8.48 -10.53
N ILE A 441 -1.70 -7.85 -9.91
CA ILE A 441 -0.87 -8.38 -8.84
C ILE A 441 -0.92 -7.41 -7.66
N ILE A 442 -1.29 -7.94 -6.48
CA ILE A 442 -1.07 -7.29 -5.18
C ILE A 442 0.15 -7.94 -4.56
N ILE A 443 1.01 -7.13 -3.93
CA ILE A 443 2.19 -7.63 -3.21
C ILE A 443 2.04 -7.17 -1.77
N PHE A 444 2.00 -8.12 -0.84
CA PHE A 444 1.84 -7.82 0.58
C PHE A 444 3.16 -7.31 1.17
N ASN A 445 3.17 -6.10 1.71
CA ASN A 445 4.27 -5.60 2.52
C ASN A 445 3.70 -4.97 3.81
N PRO A 446 4.02 -5.49 5.01
CA PRO A 446 3.47 -4.99 6.27
C PRO A 446 3.88 -3.54 6.57
N ASN A 447 5.01 -3.08 6.03
CA ASN A 447 5.53 -1.72 6.23
C ASN A 447 4.93 -0.69 5.26
N LYS A 448 4.18 -1.13 4.23
CA LYS A 448 3.53 -0.22 3.28
C LYS A 448 2.16 0.21 3.77
N LYS A 449 1.88 1.52 3.64
CA LYS A 449 0.55 2.10 3.87
C LYS A 449 -0.54 1.60 2.91
N LYS A 450 -0.16 1.01 1.77
CA LYS A 450 -1.08 0.66 0.67
C LYS A 450 -0.66 -0.64 0.00
N ASN A 451 -1.40 -1.70 0.29
CA ASN A 451 -1.28 -3.01 -0.34
C ASN A 451 -2.58 -3.31 -1.12
N HIS A 452 -3.00 -2.36 -1.96
CA HIS A 452 -4.25 -2.46 -2.72
C HIS A 452 -4.09 -2.19 -4.20
N ARG A 453 -5.03 -2.74 -4.95
CA ARG A 453 -5.28 -2.44 -6.37
C ARG A 453 -6.71 -1.96 -6.55
N THR A 454 -6.86 -1.05 -7.49
CA THR A 454 -8.13 -0.41 -7.83
C THR A 454 -8.45 -0.70 -9.28
N PHE A 455 -9.67 -1.13 -9.54
CA PHE A 455 -10.18 -1.52 -10.84
C PHE A 455 -11.45 -0.73 -11.13
N ASN A 456 -11.57 -0.23 -12.35
CA ASN A 456 -12.82 0.36 -12.80
C ASN A 456 -13.58 -0.66 -13.63
N LEU A 457 -14.83 -0.85 -13.24
CA LEU A 457 -15.76 -1.78 -13.84
C LEU A 457 -16.86 -0.96 -14.51
N ILE A 458 -17.21 -1.34 -15.74
CA ILE A 458 -18.26 -0.70 -16.51
C ILE A 458 -19.40 -1.69 -16.64
N ASP A 459 -20.63 -1.24 -16.38
CA ASP A 459 -21.81 -2.07 -16.56
C ASP A 459 -22.13 -2.25 -18.07
N HIS A 460 -21.71 -3.38 -18.64
CA HIS A 460 -21.95 -3.75 -20.05
C HIS A 460 -22.29 -5.23 -20.18
N TYR A 461 -23.40 -5.54 -20.85
CA TYR A 461 -23.74 -6.88 -21.32
C TYR A 461 -23.26 -7.05 -22.77
N LYS A 462 -22.48 -8.09 -23.08
CA LYS A 462 -22.17 -8.49 -24.46
C LYS A 462 -23.14 -9.58 -24.90
N LEU A 463 -23.92 -9.31 -25.94
CA LEU A 463 -24.75 -10.34 -26.58
C LEU A 463 -23.86 -11.36 -27.32
N PRO A 464 -24.34 -12.60 -27.58
CA PRO A 464 -23.63 -13.61 -28.38
C PRO A 464 -23.27 -13.14 -29.80
N THR A 465 -23.87 -12.06 -30.27
CA THR A 465 -23.65 -11.40 -31.56
C THR A 465 -22.50 -10.40 -31.56
N GLY A 466 -21.92 -10.08 -30.38
CA GLY A 466 -20.89 -9.05 -30.22
C GLY A 466 -21.43 -7.63 -30.01
N GLU A 467 -22.75 -7.43 -30.06
CA GLU A 467 -23.39 -6.14 -29.77
C GLU A 467 -23.47 -5.89 -28.24
N VAL A 468 -23.22 -4.65 -27.83
CA VAL A 468 -23.30 -4.20 -26.43
C VAL A 468 -24.68 -3.61 -26.18
N THR A 469 -25.47 -4.20 -25.29
CA THR A 469 -26.79 -3.71 -24.90
C THR A 469 -26.90 -3.59 -23.38
N PHE A 470 -27.74 -2.66 -22.90
CA PHE A 470 -27.99 -2.42 -21.48
C PHE A 470 -29.22 -3.19 -21.02
N ASP A 471 -29.13 -3.89 -19.89
CA ASP A 471 -30.29 -4.45 -19.19
C ASP A 471 -30.36 -3.82 -17.79
N SER A 472 -31.34 -2.93 -17.58
CA SER A 472 -31.57 -2.25 -16.30
C SER A 472 -32.00 -3.19 -15.17
N HIS A 473 -32.24 -4.47 -15.46
CA HIS A 473 -32.66 -5.47 -14.49
C HIS A 473 -31.56 -6.47 -14.10
N LYS A 474 -30.38 -6.42 -14.73
CA LYS A 474 -29.26 -7.34 -14.45
C LYS A 474 -28.06 -6.56 -13.91
N LEU A 475 -27.87 -6.60 -12.60
CA LEU A 475 -26.71 -5.98 -11.96
C LEU A 475 -25.42 -6.72 -12.38
N PRO A 476 -24.32 -6.00 -12.68
CA PRO A 476 -23.04 -6.62 -12.98
C PRO A 476 -22.62 -7.44 -11.76
N SER A 477 -22.57 -8.74 -11.97
CA SER A 477 -22.28 -9.72 -10.93
C SER A 477 -21.23 -10.67 -11.45
N GLY A 478 -20.30 -10.99 -10.58
CA GLY A 478 -19.22 -11.88 -10.91
C GLY A 478 -18.29 -12.06 -9.74
N ASP A 479 -17.20 -12.72 -10.04
CA ASP A 479 -16.33 -13.30 -9.05
C ASP A 479 -14.93 -12.74 -9.25
N VAL A 480 -14.33 -12.32 -8.14
CA VAL A 480 -12.91 -11.99 -8.11
C VAL A 480 -12.18 -13.13 -7.45
N ARG A 481 -11.45 -13.87 -8.28
CA ARG A 481 -10.55 -14.92 -7.85
C ARG A 481 -9.20 -14.32 -7.49
N ILE A 482 -8.71 -14.66 -6.30
CA ILE A 482 -7.38 -14.29 -5.82
C ILE A 482 -6.55 -15.58 -5.72
N ASP A 483 -5.46 -15.63 -6.49
CA ASP A 483 -4.52 -16.75 -6.49
C ASP A 483 -3.20 -16.33 -5.85
N LYS A 484 -2.66 -17.17 -4.98
CA LYS A 484 -1.28 -17.05 -4.48
C LYS A 484 -0.33 -17.41 -5.61
N ILE A 485 0.64 -16.55 -5.91
CA ILE A 485 1.75 -16.94 -6.80
C ILE A 485 2.79 -17.67 -5.96
N ILE A 486 3.13 -18.89 -6.36
CA ILE A 486 4.17 -19.71 -5.71
C ILE A 486 5.41 -19.65 -6.58
N GLU A 487 6.50 -19.13 -6.03
CA GLU A 487 7.82 -19.25 -6.66
C GLU A 487 8.33 -20.67 -6.41
N VAL A 488 8.51 -21.44 -7.48
CA VAL A 488 9.06 -22.81 -7.38
C VAL A 488 10.58 -22.69 -7.44
N ASP A 489 11.23 -23.02 -6.33
CA ASP A 489 12.69 -23.05 -6.23
C ASP A 489 13.23 -24.22 -7.07
N THR A 490 13.79 -23.95 -8.25
CA THR A 490 14.25 -24.97 -9.22
C THR A 490 15.63 -25.54 -8.88
N LYS A 491 15.94 -25.73 -7.59
CA LYS A 491 17.24 -26.25 -7.12
C LYS A 491 17.20 -27.63 -6.46
N SER A 492 16.19 -28.46 -6.73
CA SER A 492 16.29 -29.91 -6.51
C SER A 492 16.36 -30.66 -7.84
N ASN A 493 17.57 -30.80 -8.37
CA ASN A 493 17.88 -31.80 -9.40
C ASN A 493 17.84 -33.21 -8.78
N GLU A 494 16.68 -33.66 -8.32
CA GLU A 494 16.43 -35.09 -8.20
C GLU A 494 16.04 -35.60 -9.59
N LYS A 495 16.88 -36.48 -10.15
CA LYS A 495 16.55 -37.22 -11.37
C LYS A 495 15.29 -38.06 -11.10
N VAL A 496 14.13 -37.53 -11.45
CA VAL A 496 12.88 -38.29 -11.46
C VAL A 496 12.99 -39.31 -12.60
N ASP A 497 13.00 -40.59 -12.23
CA ASP A 497 12.92 -41.72 -13.16
C ASP A 497 11.60 -41.62 -13.94
N PRO A 498 11.62 -41.47 -15.27
CA PRO A 498 10.42 -41.29 -16.09
C PRO A 498 9.47 -42.51 -16.08
N ASN A 499 9.84 -43.61 -15.44
CA ASN A 499 8.99 -44.80 -15.29
C ASN A 499 8.35 -44.97 -13.90
N LYS A 500 8.57 -44.06 -12.95
CA LYS A 500 7.82 -44.05 -11.69
C LYS A 500 6.61 -43.13 -11.82
N VAL A 501 5.44 -43.72 -12.02
CA VAL A 501 4.17 -43.06 -11.72
C VAL A 501 4.22 -42.67 -10.23
N PRO A 502 4.15 -41.38 -9.86
CA PRO A 502 4.00 -41.02 -8.46
C PRO A 502 2.62 -41.52 -8.02
N GLU A 503 2.57 -42.41 -7.04
CA GLU A 503 1.36 -42.63 -6.26
C GLU A 503 1.08 -41.33 -5.51
N VAL A 504 0.20 -40.50 -6.08
CA VAL A 504 -0.41 -39.38 -5.37
C VAL A 504 -1.34 -40.00 -4.32
N THR A 505 -0.79 -40.25 -3.14
CA THR A 505 -1.61 -40.37 -1.94
C THR A 505 -2.11 -38.97 -1.60
N PRO A 506 -3.44 -38.73 -1.58
CA PRO A 506 -3.96 -37.45 -1.15
C PRO A 506 -3.59 -37.24 0.32
N LYS A 507 -2.67 -36.29 0.59
CA LYS A 507 -2.54 -35.74 1.94
C LYS A 507 -3.88 -35.09 2.30
N SER A 508 -4.38 -35.48 3.46
CA SER A 508 -5.70 -35.23 4.01
C SER A 508 -6.05 -33.74 4.13
N GLY A 509 -7.12 -33.37 3.44
CA GLY A 509 -8.22 -32.47 3.82
C GLY A 509 -7.98 -31.29 4.78
N ILE A 510 -8.21 -30.09 4.26
CA ILE A 510 -8.99 -29.07 4.96
C ILE A 510 -10.29 -28.87 4.15
N CYS A 511 -11.42 -29.01 4.83
CA CYS A 511 -12.81 -28.78 4.38
C CYS A 511 -13.54 -29.97 3.72
N SER A 512 -14.39 -30.61 4.53
CA SER A 512 -15.39 -31.60 4.15
C SER A 512 -16.73 -30.95 3.79
N CYS A 513 -16.81 -30.17 2.71
CA CYS A 513 -18.10 -29.74 2.16
C CYS A 513 -18.01 -29.43 0.66
N CYS A 514 -18.01 -30.46 -0.20
CA CYS A 514 -18.68 -30.48 -1.52
C CYS A 514 -18.26 -31.73 -2.32
N PRO A 515 -19.20 -32.61 -2.70
CA PRO A 515 -18.95 -33.68 -3.67
C PRO A 515 -19.18 -33.12 -5.08
N TRP A 516 -18.22 -33.36 -5.99
CA TRP A 516 -18.41 -33.74 -7.41
C TRP A 516 -17.13 -33.47 -8.21
N SER A 517 -16.37 -34.53 -8.40
CA SER A 517 -15.33 -34.66 -9.42
C SER A 517 -15.96 -35.03 -10.76
N LYS A 518 -15.53 -34.40 -11.85
CA LYS A 518 -15.55 -35.01 -13.18
C LYS A 518 -14.22 -34.78 -13.88
N THR A 519 -13.52 -35.90 -14.03
CA THR A 519 -12.32 -36.13 -14.83
C THR A 519 -12.57 -35.79 -16.30
N THR A 520 -11.61 -35.19 -17.00
CA THR A 520 -11.54 -35.26 -18.47
C THR A 520 -10.09 -35.45 -18.90
N ALA A 521 -9.91 -36.35 -19.87
CA ALA A 521 -8.68 -37.00 -20.26
C ALA A 521 -7.66 -36.05 -20.92
N ILE A 522 -6.39 -36.25 -20.57
CA ILE A 522 -5.22 -35.61 -21.20
C ILE A 522 -4.89 -36.38 -22.49
N LYS A 523 -4.83 -35.69 -23.63
CA LYS A 523 -4.08 -36.14 -24.81
C LYS A 523 -2.76 -35.37 -24.84
N ASN A 524 -1.66 -36.11 -24.86
CA ASN A 524 -0.31 -35.60 -24.93
C ASN A 524 -0.06 -34.91 -26.28
N GLU A 525 0.22 -33.61 -26.25
CA GLU A 525 0.98 -32.93 -27.29
C GLU A 525 2.18 -32.25 -26.62
N LEU A 526 3.37 -32.65 -27.06
CA LEU A 526 4.65 -32.09 -26.66
C LEU A 526 4.71 -30.63 -27.16
N VAL A 527 4.63 -29.68 -26.24
CA VAL A 527 4.95 -28.26 -26.48
C VAL A 527 6.04 -27.89 -25.49
N GLU A 528 7.11 -27.28 -25.98
CA GLU A 528 8.15 -26.65 -25.16
C GLU A 528 7.49 -25.63 -24.22
N GLU A 529 7.34 -25.98 -22.94
CA GLU A 529 6.75 -25.10 -21.94
C GLU A 529 7.78 -24.06 -21.47
N GLU A 530 7.57 -22.81 -21.85
CA GLU A 530 7.95 -21.68 -21.00
C GLU A 530 7.33 -21.92 -19.61
N GLN A 531 8.18 -22.12 -18.59
CA GLN A 531 7.73 -22.38 -17.22
C GLN A 531 6.90 -21.19 -16.71
N LYS A 532 5.58 -21.32 -16.78
CA LYS A 532 4.64 -20.36 -16.19
C LYS A 532 4.71 -20.49 -14.66
N PRO A 533 4.66 -19.37 -13.91
CA PRO A 533 4.64 -19.40 -12.45
C PRO A 533 3.44 -20.24 -11.97
N GLN A 534 3.68 -21.16 -11.03
CA GLN A 534 2.63 -21.94 -10.42
C GLN A 534 1.75 -21.03 -9.54
N THR A 535 0.43 -21.17 -9.66
CA THR A 535 -0.53 -20.40 -8.88
C THR A 535 -1.40 -21.35 -8.08
N GLU A 536 -1.53 -21.09 -6.78
CA GLU A 536 -2.44 -21.80 -5.89
C GLU A 536 -3.70 -20.96 -5.63
N TYR A 537 -4.87 -21.57 -5.77
CA TYR A 537 -6.14 -20.91 -5.51
C TYR A 537 -6.28 -20.63 -4.01
N LEU A 538 -6.51 -19.37 -3.64
CA LEU A 538 -6.81 -19.01 -2.25
C LEU A 538 -8.30 -18.88 -2.02
N THR A 539 -8.96 -17.98 -2.76
CA THR A 539 -10.35 -17.64 -2.52
C THR A 539 -11.01 -16.98 -3.72
N THR A 540 -12.34 -16.96 -3.68
CA THR A 540 -13.19 -16.18 -4.57
C THR A 540 -13.98 -15.21 -3.72
N LEU A 541 -13.83 -13.92 -3.99
CA LEU A 541 -14.65 -12.87 -3.40
C LEU A 541 -15.83 -12.62 -4.34
N PRO A 542 -17.06 -13.04 -3.99
CA PRO A 542 -18.22 -12.74 -4.80
C PRO A 542 -18.50 -11.24 -4.72
N ILE A 543 -18.62 -10.63 -5.89
CA ILE A 543 -19.07 -9.25 -6.02
C ILE A 543 -20.54 -9.30 -6.43
N ALA A 544 -21.39 -9.10 -5.43
CA ALA A 544 -22.82 -8.89 -5.64
C ALA A 544 -23.10 -7.41 -5.42
N VAL A 545 -23.09 -6.65 -6.51
CA VAL A 545 -23.56 -5.27 -6.49
C VAL A 545 -25.04 -5.31 -6.13
N LYS A 546 -25.38 -4.97 -4.88
CA LYS A 546 -26.78 -4.73 -4.47
C LYS A 546 -27.04 -3.25 -4.64
N ILE A 547 -27.92 -2.88 -5.58
CA ILE A 547 -28.63 -1.61 -5.42
C ILE A 547 -29.52 -1.81 -4.19
N THR A 548 -29.24 -1.08 -3.13
CA THR A 548 -30.22 -0.98 -2.04
C THR A 548 -31.39 -0.18 -2.62
N GLU A 549 -32.42 -0.85 -3.13
CA GLU A 549 -33.72 -0.22 -3.20
C GLU A 549 -34.05 0.19 -1.77
N VAL A 550 -34.12 1.50 -1.53
CA VAL A 550 -34.65 2.01 -0.28
C VAL A 550 -36.09 1.51 -0.23
N GLU A 551 -36.37 0.50 0.60
CA GLU A 551 -37.73 0.10 0.92
C GLU A 551 -38.42 1.32 1.52
N ILE A 552 -39.20 2.01 0.69
CA ILE A 552 -40.12 3.04 1.15
C ILE A 552 -41.20 2.29 1.95
N PRO A 553 -41.36 2.56 3.26
CA PRO A 553 -42.39 1.91 4.07
C PRO A 553 -43.75 1.99 3.37
N GLU A 554 -44.54 0.91 3.36
CA GLU A 554 -45.86 0.86 2.69
C GLU A 554 -46.82 1.97 3.13
N GLU A 555 -46.57 2.59 4.29
CA GLU A 555 -47.30 3.75 4.80
C GLU A 555 -47.02 5.03 3.99
N LEU A 556 -45.82 5.18 3.40
CA LEU A 556 -45.47 6.27 2.47
C LEU A 556 -45.93 6.01 1.03
N LEU A 557 -46.32 4.77 0.68
CA LEU A 557 -46.92 4.42 -0.61
C LEU A 557 -48.43 4.74 -0.68
N ARG A 558 -49.08 5.01 0.46
CA ARG A 558 -50.51 5.35 0.52
C ARG A 558 -50.79 6.85 0.36
N GLU A 559 -49.82 7.70 0.63
CA GLU A 559 -49.93 9.13 0.32
C GLU A 559 -49.18 9.41 -0.98
N THR A 560 -49.89 9.98 -1.96
CA THR A 560 -49.40 10.41 -3.28
C THR A 560 -49.39 9.36 -4.41
N LYS A 561 -50.56 8.81 -4.71
CA LYS A 561 -51.00 8.76 -6.12
C LYS A 561 -51.18 10.21 -6.61
N LEU A 562 -50.09 10.90 -6.89
CA LEU A 562 -50.12 12.18 -7.59
C LEU A 562 -49.74 11.93 -9.05
N ASP A 563 -50.65 12.34 -9.92
CA ASP A 563 -50.49 12.30 -11.37
C ASP A 563 -49.18 13.03 -11.75
N PRO A 564 -48.26 12.40 -12.50
CA PRO A 564 -47.03 13.03 -12.96
C PRO A 564 -47.24 14.28 -13.83
N ASN A 565 -48.48 14.60 -14.23
CA ASN A 565 -48.84 15.79 -15.01
C ASN A 565 -49.54 16.92 -14.22
N ASP A 566 -49.66 16.83 -12.88
CA ASP A 566 -50.28 17.89 -12.08
C ASP A 566 -49.37 19.13 -11.94
N PRO A 567 -49.76 20.30 -12.51
CA PRO A 567 -48.96 21.52 -12.49
C PRO A 567 -48.97 22.28 -11.15
N GLU A 568 -49.78 21.87 -10.15
CA GLU A 568 -49.89 22.57 -8.86
C GLU A 568 -49.03 21.97 -7.73
N CYS A 569 -48.23 20.94 -7.98
CA CYS A 569 -47.43 20.30 -6.94
C CYS A 569 -46.20 21.18 -6.54
N PRO A 570 -46.08 21.66 -5.29
CA PRO A 570 -45.11 22.69 -4.91
C PRO A 570 -43.66 22.15 -4.89
N ILE A 571 -42.75 22.85 -5.58
CA ILE A 571 -41.30 22.60 -5.55
C ILE A 571 -40.77 22.94 -4.15
N ARG A 572 -40.38 21.91 -3.37
CA ARG A 572 -39.88 22.06 -1.99
C ARG A 572 -38.52 22.76 -1.84
N CYS A 573 -37.75 22.94 -2.91
CA CYS A 573 -36.41 23.55 -2.85
C CYS A 573 -36.29 24.76 -3.79
N THR A 574 -36.57 25.95 -3.26
CA THR A 574 -36.63 27.25 -3.97
C THR A 574 -35.27 27.70 -4.52
N VAL A 575 -34.18 27.43 -3.80
CA VAL A 575 -32.80 27.72 -4.23
C VAL A 575 -32.38 26.94 -5.48
N LEU A 576 -32.98 25.78 -5.73
CA LEU A 576 -32.71 24.95 -6.92
C LEU A 576 -33.71 25.19 -8.05
N ARG A 577 -34.54 26.24 -8.00
CA ARG A 577 -35.37 26.65 -9.15
C ARG A 577 -34.49 27.13 -10.30
N TYR A 578 -34.97 26.96 -11.54
CA TYR A 578 -34.23 27.44 -12.72
C TYR A 578 -33.90 28.92 -12.67
N ALA A 579 -34.80 29.77 -12.14
CA ALA A 579 -34.54 31.18 -11.95
C ALA A 579 -33.33 31.45 -11.01
N SER A 580 -33.20 30.66 -9.95
CA SER A 580 -32.08 30.72 -8.98
C SER A 580 -30.77 30.23 -9.62
N LEU A 581 -30.81 29.09 -10.32
CA LEU A 581 -29.63 28.52 -10.98
C LEU A 581 -29.15 29.36 -12.17
N LYS A 582 -30.08 30.00 -12.89
CA LYS A 582 -29.73 30.96 -13.95
C LYS A 582 -28.95 32.14 -13.39
N LYS A 583 -29.44 32.76 -12.31
CA LYS A 583 -28.72 33.86 -11.61
C LYS A 583 -27.37 33.41 -11.09
N LEU A 584 -27.25 32.18 -10.61
CA LEU A 584 -25.97 31.60 -10.20
C LEU A 584 -25.01 31.48 -11.39
N GLY A 585 -25.49 30.96 -12.53
CA GLY A 585 -24.73 30.87 -13.78
C GLY A 585 -24.30 32.23 -14.33
N ASP A 586 -25.13 33.26 -14.19
CA ASP A 586 -24.80 34.62 -14.62
C ASP A 586 -23.60 35.21 -13.84
N ASN A 587 -23.36 34.73 -12.61
CA ASN A 587 -22.26 35.17 -11.74
C ASN A 587 -20.99 34.31 -11.83
N LEU A 588 -20.95 33.37 -12.78
CA LEU A 588 -19.79 32.56 -13.12
C LEU A 588 -19.35 32.89 -14.54
N THR A 589 -18.04 32.93 -14.80
CA THR A 589 -17.51 32.88 -16.17
C THR A 589 -17.86 31.54 -16.83
N GLU A 590 -17.77 31.45 -18.15
CA GLU A 590 -17.99 30.17 -18.85
C GLU A 590 -17.00 29.10 -18.40
N GLN A 591 -15.74 29.47 -18.13
CA GLN A 591 -14.73 28.55 -17.60
C GLN A 591 -15.03 28.11 -16.17
N GLU A 592 -15.47 29.01 -15.30
CA GLU A 592 -15.92 28.64 -13.94
C GLU A 592 -17.16 27.76 -13.98
N CYS A 593 -18.12 28.06 -14.86
CA CYS A 593 -19.33 27.26 -15.03
C CYS A 593 -19.03 25.87 -15.61
N PHE A 594 -18.02 25.77 -16.48
CA PHE A 594 -17.49 24.49 -16.95
C PHE A 594 -16.81 23.69 -15.83
N ARG A 595 -15.93 24.33 -15.05
CA ARG A 595 -15.31 23.71 -13.86
C ARG A 595 -16.36 23.31 -12.83
N LEU A 596 -17.42 24.10 -12.66
CA LEU A 596 -18.55 23.80 -11.79
C LEU A 596 -19.26 22.55 -12.29
N GLY A 597 -19.62 22.48 -13.57
CA GLY A 597 -20.24 21.29 -14.18
C GLY A 597 -19.41 20.03 -13.97
N VAL A 598 -18.09 20.12 -14.09
CA VAL A 598 -17.16 18.99 -13.80
C VAL A 598 -17.20 18.59 -12.33
N ASN A 599 -17.19 19.56 -11.41
CA ASN A 599 -17.27 19.30 -9.96
C ASN A 599 -18.67 18.87 -9.48
N LEU A 600 -19.68 19.11 -10.32
CA LEU A 600 -21.05 18.60 -10.22
C LEU A 600 -21.22 17.22 -10.89
N ASN A 601 -20.10 16.58 -11.27
CA ASN A 601 -20.03 15.25 -11.90
C ASN A 601 -20.73 15.13 -13.26
N MET A 602 -20.87 16.24 -14.01
CA MET A 602 -21.31 16.15 -15.41
C MET A 602 -20.16 15.69 -16.31
N SER A 603 -20.47 14.85 -17.31
CA SER A 603 -19.44 14.40 -18.24
C SER A 603 -18.89 15.57 -19.08
N VAL A 604 -17.57 15.55 -19.27
CA VAL A 604 -16.89 16.58 -20.06
C VAL A 604 -17.35 16.57 -21.52
N ASP A 605 -17.75 15.41 -22.06
CA ASP A 605 -18.32 15.33 -23.42
C ASP A 605 -19.66 16.06 -23.53
N ILE A 606 -20.51 15.93 -22.51
CA ILE A 606 -21.75 16.71 -22.42
C ILE A 606 -21.42 18.19 -22.32
N LEU A 607 -20.50 18.59 -21.43
CA LEU A 607 -20.13 19.99 -21.22
C LEU A 607 -19.46 20.60 -22.46
N ASN A 608 -18.62 19.87 -23.18
CA ASN A 608 -18.01 20.29 -24.44
C ASN A 608 -19.03 20.41 -25.57
N GLY A 609 -20.07 19.57 -25.56
CA GLY A 609 -21.24 19.72 -26.43
C GLY A 609 -21.99 21.02 -26.11
N LEU A 610 -22.29 21.23 -24.84
CA LEU A 610 -23.03 22.41 -24.37
C LEU A 610 -22.25 23.72 -24.52
N MET A 611 -20.93 23.72 -24.40
CA MET A 611 -20.09 24.92 -24.58
C MET A 611 -20.16 25.49 -26.01
N LYS A 612 -20.57 24.69 -26.99
CA LYS A 612 -20.77 25.13 -28.36
C LYS A 612 -22.12 25.84 -28.55
N GLU A 613 -22.97 25.84 -27.52
CA GLU A 613 -24.31 26.43 -27.54
C GLU A 613 -24.30 27.83 -26.90
N ALA A 614 -25.08 28.76 -27.45
CA ALA A 614 -25.08 30.18 -27.02
C ALA A 614 -25.52 30.40 -25.56
N ASN A 615 -26.14 29.41 -24.92
CA ASN A 615 -26.63 29.45 -23.54
C ASN A 615 -26.03 28.32 -22.68
N PHE A 616 -24.75 28.01 -22.88
CA PHE A 616 -24.00 26.96 -22.18
C PHE A 616 -24.33 26.87 -20.68
N LYS A 617 -24.27 27.99 -19.96
CA LYS A 617 -24.47 28.02 -18.51
C LYS A 617 -25.88 27.60 -18.09
N GLU A 618 -26.89 28.02 -18.85
CA GLU A 618 -28.28 27.67 -18.59
C GLU A 618 -28.53 26.20 -18.93
N HIS A 619 -28.03 25.72 -20.06
CA HIS A 619 -28.18 24.32 -20.46
C HIS A 619 -27.39 23.35 -19.56
N MET A 620 -26.29 23.80 -18.97
CA MET A 620 -25.54 23.05 -17.96
C MET A 620 -26.44 22.76 -16.75
N PHE A 621 -27.07 23.79 -16.18
CA PHE A 621 -27.99 23.60 -15.06
C PHE A 621 -29.26 22.84 -15.43
N GLN A 622 -29.79 22.99 -16.65
CA GLN A 622 -30.92 22.19 -17.14
C GLN A 622 -30.59 20.70 -17.26
N LYS A 623 -29.34 20.36 -17.57
CA LYS A 623 -28.89 18.98 -17.72
C LYS A 623 -28.44 18.34 -16.41
N TRP A 624 -27.90 19.14 -15.50
CA TRP A 624 -27.51 18.69 -14.16
C TRP A 624 -28.70 18.53 -13.20
N ARG A 625 -29.64 19.49 -13.22
CA ARG A 625 -30.75 19.55 -12.26
C ARG A 625 -31.85 18.54 -12.65
N PRO A 626 -32.21 17.59 -11.77
CA PRO A 626 -33.36 16.72 -12.01
C PRO A 626 -34.67 17.51 -12.00
N LYS A 627 -35.73 16.97 -12.63
CA LYS A 627 -37.05 17.62 -12.66
C LYS A 627 -37.58 17.93 -11.25
N ARG A 628 -37.29 17.06 -10.29
CA ARG A 628 -37.66 17.19 -8.86
C ARG A 628 -36.37 17.23 -8.01
N PRO A 629 -35.81 18.42 -7.73
CA PRO A 629 -34.61 18.56 -6.92
C PRO A 629 -34.89 18.32 -5.43
N TYR A 630 -33.93 17.72 -4.74
CA TYR A 630 -33.95 17.42 -3.30
C TYR A 630 -32.80 18.12 -2.57
N GLU A 631 -32.87 18.21 -1.24
CA GLU A 631 -32.01 19.07 -0.43
C GLU A 631 -30.51 18.74 -0.51
N SER A 632 -30.13 17.46 -0.62
CA SER A 632 -28.72 17.08 -0.71
C SER A 632 -28.02 17.52 -2.02
N LEU A 633 -28.76 17.95 -3.04
CA LEU A 633 -28.19 18.62 -4.21
C LEU A 633 -27.66 20.03 -3.90
N VAL A 634 -28.21 20.70 -2.88
CA VAL A 634 -27.73 22.01 -2.44
C VAL A 634 -26.33 21.89 -1.84
N GLU A 635 -26.13 20.89 -0.99
CA GLU A 635 -24.82 20.59 -0.39
C GLU A 635 -23.80 20.18 -1.47
N SER A 636 -24.24 19.44 -2.48
CA SER A 636 -23.42 19.08 -3.64
C SER A 636 -23.01 20.32 -4.46
N LEU A 637 -23.94 21.24 -4.69
CA LEU A 637 -23.70 22.50 -5.40
C LEU A 637 -22.73 23.40 -4.64
N LYS A 638 -22.91 23.54 -3.32
CA LYS A 638 -22.02 24.29 -2.44
C LYS A 638 -20.61 23.73 -2.46
N LYS A 639 -20.44 22.42 -2.24
CA LYS A 639 -19.11 21.77 -2.29
C LYS A 639 -18.44 21.93 -3.66
N ALA A 640 -19.22 21.86 -4.74
CA ALA A 640 -18.69 22.05 -6.08
C ALA A 640 -18.24 23.50 -6.33
N LEU A 641 -18.96 24.50 -5.79
CA LEU A 641 -18.56 25.91 -5.80
C LEU A 641 -17.29 26.17 -4.98
N GLU A 642 -17.19 25.56 -3.79
CA GLU A 642 -15.99 25.65 -2.94
C GLU A 642 -14.74 25.07 -3.66
N ARG A 643 -14.89 23.99 -4.42
CA ARG A 643 -13.80 23.35 -5.20
C ARG A 643 -13.35 24.16 -6.42
N ILE A 644 -14.11 25.15 -6.84
CA ILE A 644 -13.71 26.08 -7.91
C ILE A 644 -13.32 27.46 -7.36
N ASP A 645 -13.01 27.53 -6.07
CA ASP A 645 -12.62 28.74 -5.36
C ASP A 645 -13.72 29.82 -5.28
N ARG A 646 -15.00 29.42 -5.40
CA ARG A 646 -16.18 30.28 -5.24
C ARG A 646 -16.92 30.03 -3.93
N GLN A 647 -16.15 30.05 -2.84
CA GLN A 647 -16.67 29.93 -1.47
C GLN A 647 -17.67 31.06 -1.14
N ASP A 648 -17.47 32.25 -1.73
CA ASP A 648 -18.36 33.40 -1.67
C ASP A 648 -19.78 33.04 -2.14
N ILE A 649 -19.93 32.40 -3.30
CA ILE A 649 -21.24 31.96 -3.81
C ILE A 649 -21.74 30.75 -3.04
N GLY A 650 -20.86 29.81 -2.68
CA GLY A 650 -21.22 28.61 -1.92
C GLY A 650 -21.93 28.95 -0.60
N SER A 651 -21.42 29.93 0.15
CA SER A 651 -22.07 30.43 1.37
C SER A 651 -23.43 31.08 1.10
N MET A 652 -23.57 31.86 0.02
CA MET A 652 -24.86 32.49 -0.34
C MET A 652 -25.91 31.46 -0.79
N VAL A 653 -25.49 30.35 -1.42
CA VAL A 653 -26.40 29.25 -1.79
C VAL A 653 -26.92 28.54 -0.54
N GLN A 654 -26.05 28.32 0.46
CA GLN A 654 -26.46 27.77 1.75
C GLN A 654 -27.42 28.72 2.48
N GLU A 655 -27.10 30.02 2.53
CA GLU A 655 -27.96 31.02 3.18
C GLU A 655 -29.33 31.13 2.49
N ALA A 656 -29.39 31.06 1.15
CA ALA A 656 -30.66 31.05 0.43
C ALA A 656 -31.48 29.77 0.69
N PHE A 657 -30.81 28.63 0.88
CA PHE A 657 -31.45 27.38 1.24
C PHE A 657 -32.03 27.41 2.66
N ASP A 658 -31.24 27.86 3.63
CA ASP A 658 -31.63 27.93 5.04
C ASP A 658 -32.81 28.90 5.26
N ASN A 659 -32.95 29.91 4.39
CA ASN A 659 -34.06 30.88 4.40
C ASN A 659 -35.25 30.49 3.51
N GLU A 660 -35.26 29.28 2.93
CA GLU A 660 -36.25 28.80 1.96
C GLU A 660 -36.50 29.77 0.78
N ALA A 661 -35.48 30.54 0.40
CA ALA A 661 -35.57 31.61 -0.58
C ALA A 661 -34.96 31.24 -1.94
N GLU A 662 -35.36 31.96 -2.98
CA GLU A 662 -34.64 31.91 -4.27
C GLU A 662 -33.27 32.58 -4.13
N PHE A 663 -32.28 32.03 -4.83
CA PHE A 663 -30.94 32.59 -4.85
C PHE A 663 -30.97 33.99 -5.49
N ARG A 664 -30.50 35.00 -4.75
CA ARG A 664 -30.44 36.40 -5.18
C ARG A 664 -29.09 36.99 -4.80
N PHE A 665 -28.44 37.66 -5.75
CA PHE A 665 -27.41 38.63 -5.42
C PHE A 665 -28.08 39.90 -4.95
N GLN A 666 -27.62 40.49 -3.84
CA GLN A 666 -27.98 41.85 -3.49
C GLN A 666 -27.51 42.75 -4.64
N SER A 667 -28.44 43.50 -5.24
CA SER A 667 -28.09 44.56 -6.17
C SER A 667 -27.25 45.58 -5.42
N VAL A 668 -26.00 45.75 -5.82
CA VAL A 668 -25.21 46.95 -5.49
C VAL A 668 -25.79 48.13 -6.25
#